data_AF-A0A954EX55-F1
#
_entry.id   AF-A0A954EX55-F1
#
_cell.length_a   1.000
_cell.length_b   1.000
_cell.length_c   1.000
_cell.angle_alpha   90.00
_cell.angle_beta   90.00
_cell.angle_gamma   90.00
#
_symmetry.space_group_name_H-M   'P 1'
#
loop_
_entity.id
_entity.type
_entity.pdbx_description
1 polymer ?
#
loop_
_entity_poly.entity_id
_entity_poly.type
_entity_poly.pdbx_seq_one_letter_code
_entity_poly.pdbx_strand_id
1 'polypeptide(L)'
;MVTTRVDNDGDSSSDEIRSLCLQFEQEWLSGNRPDIAEFLKATDPRQLETLLSELIYLDMKFRLRAGESPKAEDYATRFPDYSETIRRISERLESEAERRSFLRDHSMGQGDRVDGRHELQDELGRGAFGVVWKAWDHKLQRWVAVKVSHLEDSQESHRYFEREAQALASLRDENVVRVIDYGVDGEHAFIVFEFIDGANLSDAYKKAPFSVARAVEVVTDIAKGLSHAHQAGVVHRDIKPSNILIDKSGNVLLADFGLARQTDLLSTIGGPGRVMGTWPYMSPEQITGQEINHLADIYSLGVVLYQLLAGRRPYRGTQDEIKNGILKGNAPDPRTINPEIPEDLANICMKAIARNPLRRFQTAAEFQEALRRHSLGDTVLISPPTPWERFYDGFQLNRQATILGSAVTALCLLFLTVILIQYWAIEGGQAAIVPVPAGSEPIADVPITITTEPPGAKLVFHPISQKTGRPEPENRIVPEIPAPVELTLKSGDYLVVGVWPDGRFHEVYRHVPWANENSAQAGYNHFFWRKQSDGRIKLPSIEVPPEDVTSGMVQIDGAANFPLAPQFPIDPAKKYRIPTFYIDPREYTQGDFFNFNRPGSPARKNAIIEGRDYPYYQQARFDQAIFLAEMEGKRLLTEMEFYFVATNRGKTKYPWGDEFPEAAQGVGPDLQEVGHPDFDRTQTNPPVFGLCSGVAEWVDG
;
A
#
# COMPACT_ATOMS: atom_id res chain seq x y z
N MET A 1 14.75 -44.77 -20.21
CA MET A 1 15.50 -43.49 -20.26
C MET A 1 15.02 -42.66 -19.10
N VAL A 2 15.86 -42.53 -18.08
CA VAL A 2 15.55 -41.96 -16.77
C VAL A 2 15.94 -40.49 -16.77
N THR A 3 15.03 -39.69 -16.22
CA THR A 3 15.06 -38.27 -15.91
C THR A 3 16.26 -37.84 -15.06
N THR A 4 16.89 -36.73 -15.41
CA THR A 4 17.76 -35.95 -14.50
C THR A 4 17.07 -34.64 -14.11
N ARG A 5 16.74 -34.57 -12.81
CA ARG A 5 16.40 -33.38 -12.04
C ARG A 5 17.65 -32.49 -11.93
N VAL A 6 17.48 -31.18 -12.06
CA VAL A 6 18.48 -30.19 -11.64
C VAL A 6 17.93 -29.56 -10.36
N ASP A 7 18.64 -29.79 -9.27
CA ASP A 7 18.30 -29.35 -7.92
C ASP A 7 18.73 -27.89 -7.65
N ASN A 8 18.13 -27.35 -6.60
CA ASN A 8 18.03 -25.96 -6.21
C ASN A 8 18.92 -25.72 -4.97
N ASP A 9 20.21 -25.41 -5.16
CA ASP A 9 21.25 -25.43 -4.10
C ASP A 9 21.57 -24.06 -3.45
N GLY A 10 20.68 -23.06 -3.55
CA GLY A 10 20.97 -21.69 -3.09
C GLY A 10 20.82 -21.40 -1.59
N ASP A 11 20.03 -22.18 -0.85
CA ASP A 11 19.54 -21.78 0.50
C ASP A 11 20.07 -22.69 1.64
N SER A 12 20.42 -23.93 1.35
CA SER A 12 20.88 -24.93 2.35
C SER A 12 22.25 -24.61 2.97
N SER A 13 23.10 -23.88 2.25
CA SER A 13 24.52 -23.75 2.53
C SER A 13 24.79 -22.64 3.56
N SER A 14 23.98 -21.59 3.60
CA SER A 14 24.10 -20.51 4.61
C SER A 14 23.65 -20.94 6.00
N ASP A 15 22.72 -21.90 6.10
CA ASP A 15 22.16 -22.36 7.37
C ASP A 15 23.12 -23.32 8.11
N GLU A 16 23.92 -24.09 7.37
CA GLU A 16 24.96 -24.97 7.92
C GLU A 16 26.07 -24.17 8.63
N ILE A 17 26.59 -23.12 7.99
CA ILE A 17 27.60 -22.22 8.59
C ILE A 17 27.08 -21.60 9.90
N ARG A 18 25.83 -21.12 9.90
CA ARG A 18 25.20 -20.52 11.08
C ARG A 18 25.05 -21.52 12.22
N SER A 19 24.62 -22.75 11.92
CA SER A 19 24.49 -23.81 12.91
C SER A 19 25.82 -24.13 13.57
N LEU A 20 26.90 -24.24 12.78
CA LEU A 20 28.25 -24.51 13.28
C LEU A 20 28.79 -23.35 14.14
N CYS A 21 28.55 -22.10 13.75
CA CYS A 21 28.93 -20.93 14.54
C CYS A 21 28.17 -20.84 15.88
N LEU A 22 26.87 -21.15 15.87
CA LEU A 22 26.05 -21.19 17.09
C LEU A 22 26.51 -22.28 18.05
N GLN A 23 26.84 -23.47 17.53
CA GLN A 23 27.39 -24.55 18.35
C GLN A 23 28.76 -24.15 18.94
N PHE A 24 29.63 -23.52 18.14
CA PHE A 24 30.92 -23.01 18.61
C PHE A 24 30.77 -21.96 19.73
N GLU A 25 29.81 -21.04 19.59
CA GLU A 25 29.49 -20.05 20.62
C GLU A 25 28.94 -20.71 21.91
N GLN A 26 28.06 -21.71 21.78
CA GLN A 26 27.53 -22.44 22.93
C GLN A 26 28.61 -23.21 23.70
N GLU A 27 29.58 -23.81 23.01
CA GLU A 27 30.71 -24.48 23.67
C GLU A 27 31.56 -23.49 24.46
N TRP A 28 31.86 -22.32 23.89
CA TRP A 28 32.53 -21.23 24.60
C TRP A 28 31.77 -20.74 25.83
N LEU A 29 30.45 -20.53 25.70
CA LEU A 29 29.59 -20.07 26.81
C LEU A 29 29.43 -21.12 27.91
N SER A 30 29.57 -22.41 27.57
CA SER A 30 29.53 -23.53 28.53
C SER A 30 30.86 -23.73 29.26
N GLY A 31 31.87 -22.90 28.99
CA GLY A 31 33.19 -22.96 29.61
C GLY A 31 34.20 -23.86 28.88
N ASN A 32 33.84 -24.42 27.72
CA ASN A 32 34.75 -25.19 26.89
C ASN A 32 35.62 -24.28 26.00
N ARG A 33 36.67 -24.84 25.40
CA ARG A 33 37.54 -24.19 24.41
C ARG A 33 37.43 -24.98 23.09
N PRO A 34 36.43 -24.68 22.25
CA PRO A 34 36.20 -25.43 21.01
C PRO A 34 37.37 -25.26 20.03
N ASP A 35 37.78 -26.34 19.36
CA ASP A 35 38.82 -26.30 18.34
C ASP A 35 38.22 -25.98 16.96
N ILE A 36 38.59 -24.84 16.40
CA ILE A 36 38.19 -24.39 15.06
C ILE A 36 38.41 -25.51 14.01
N ALA A 37 39.51 -26.27 14.11
CA ALA A 37 39.80 -27.32 13.14
C ALA A 37 38.79 -28.49 13.16
N GLU A 38 38.08 -28.72 14.26
CA GLU A 38 37.04 -29.75 14.32
C GLU A 38 35.76 -29.31 13.61
N PHE A 39 35.41 -28.03 13.72
CA PHE A 39 34.23 -27.45 13.08
C PHE A 39 34.39 -27.34 11.56
N LEU A 40 35.63 -27.26 11.06
CA LEU A 40 35.93 -27.21 9.63
C LEU A 40 35.87 -28.59 8.94
N LYS A 41 35.98 -29.70 9.69
CA LYS A 41 35.99 -31.07 9.11
C LYS A 41 34.63 -31.48 8.53
N ALA A 42 33.55 -30.83 8.98
CA ALA A 42 32.18 -31.16 8.62
C ALA A 42 31.64 -30.33 7.44
N THR A 43 32.44 -29.43 6.84
CA THR A 43 31.95 -28.36 5.95
C THR A 43 32.38 -28.55 4.50
N ASP A 44 31.52 -28.13 3.56
CA ASP A 44 31.84 -28.09 2.12
C ASP A 44 33.11 -27.22 1.87
N PRO A 45 34.09 -27.71 1.09
CA PRO A 45 35.27 -26.94 0.66
C PRO A 45 34.97 -25.55 0.09
N ARG A 46 33.80 -25.33 -0.52
CA ARG A 46 33.37 -24.04 -1.09
C ARG A 46 33.00 -23.00 -0.02
N GLN A 47 32.79 -23.43 1.21
CA GLN A 47 32.34 -22.60 2.33
C GLN A 47 33.37 -22.45 3.44
N LEU A 48 34.50 -23.16 3.30
CA LEU A 48 35.56 -23.24 4.29
C LEU A 48 36.07 -21.86 4.70
N GLU A 49 36.27 -20.96 3.74
CA GLU A 49 36.77 -19.60 4.01
C GLU A 49 35.78 -18.76 4.83
N THR A 50 34.49 -18.85 4.51
CA THR A 50 33.44 -18.08 5.19
C THR A 50 33.26 -18.56 6.62
N LEU A 51 33.19 -19.89 6.84
CA LEU A 51 33.09 -20.46 8.17
C LEU A 51 34.36 -20.18 9.00
N LEU A 52 35.54 -20.35 8.41
CA LEU A 52 36.82 -20.07 9.09
C LEU A 52 36.90 -18.62 9.56
N SER A 53 36.50 -17.66 8.72
CA SER A 53 36.47 -16.24 9.06
C SER A 53 35.58 -15.98 10.28
N GLU A 54 34.37 -16.53 10.31
CA GLU A 54 33.42 -16.36 11.42
C GLU A 54 33.91 -17.02 12.71
N LEU A 55 34.44 -18.24 12.64
CA LEU A 55 34.95 -18.97 13.81
C LEU A 55 36.18 -18.30 14.42
N ILE A 56 37.12 -17.81 13.61
CA ILE A 56 38.28 -17.05 14.09
C ILE A 56 37.84 -15.75 14.76
N TYR A 57 36.90 -15.02 14.16
CA TYR A 57 36.34 -13.82 14.77
C TYR A 57 35.70 -14.11 16.14
N LEU A 58 34.90 -15.17 16.24
CA LEU A 58 34.26 -15.58 17.50
C LEU A 58 35.29 -15.97 18.56
N ASP A 59 36.27 -16.80 18.20
CA ASP A 59 37.31 -17.26 19.12
C ASP A 59 38.14 -16.10 19.68
N MET A 60 38.63 -15.20 18.82
CA MET A 60 39.37 -14.01 19.24
C MET A 60 38.53 -13.11 20.15
N LYS A 61 37.25 -12.90 19.82
CA LYS A 61 36.32 -12.10 20.62
C LYS A 61 36.07 -12.69 22.02
N PHE A 62 35.91 -14.01 22.13
CA PHE A 62 35.70 -14.66 23.42
C PHE A 62 36.96 -14.70 24.29
N ARG A 63 38.13 -14.91 23.67
CA ARG A 63 39.44 -14.81 24.35
C ARG A 63 39.68 -13.41 24.92
N LEU A 64 39.42 -12.36 24.15
CA LEU A 64 39.49 -10.98 24.62
C LEU A 64 38.55 -10.72 25.83
N ARG A 65 37.33 -11.27 25.80
CA ARG A 65 36.40 -11.18 26.95
C ARG A 65 36.88 -11.95 28.19
N ALA A 66 37.62 -13.03 27.99
CA ALA A 66 38.24 -13.79 29.07
C ALA A 66 39.54 -13.15 29.60
N GLY A 67 39.95 -11.99 29.06
CA GLY A 67 41.17 -11.29 29.44
C GLY A 67 42.44 -11.85 28.79
N GLU A 68 42.30 -12.70 27.77
CA GLU A 68 43.42 -13.19 26.96
C GLU A 68 43.78 -12.18 25.87
N SER A 69 45.01 -12.28 25.32
CA SER A 69 45.49 -11.46 24.21
C SER A 69 45.76 -12.33 22.98
N PRO A 70 44.71 -12.75 22.24
CA PRO A 70 44.87 -13.56 21.03
C PRO A 70 45.60 -12.77 19.95
N LYS A 71 46.63 -13.36 19.34
CA LYS A 71 47.43 -12.70 18.29
C LYS A 71 47.07 -13.23 16.91
N ALA A 72 47.01 -12.35 15.91
CA ALA A 72 46.77 -12.73 14.52
C ALA A 72 47.78 -13.79 14.02
N GLU A 73 49.03 -13.70 14.47
CA GLU A 73 50.10 -14.64 14.11
C GLU A 73 49.82 -16.07 14.58
N ASP A 74 49.11 -16.25 15.70
CA ASP A 74 48.78 -17.58 16.24
C ASP A 74 47.78 -18.30 15.33
N TYR A 75 46.82 -17.57 14.77
CA TYR A 75 45.85 -18.11 13.82
C TYR A 75 46.45 -18.25 12.43
N ALA A 76 47.28 -17.30 11.99
CA ALA A 76 47.97 -17.37 10.70
C ALA A 76 48.95 -18.56 10.63
N THR A 77 49.56 -18.95 11.76
CA THR A 77 50.40 -20.15 11.83
C THR A 77 49.59 -21.43 11.66
N ARG A 78 48.33 -21.46 12.16
CA ARG A 78 47.42 -22.61 12.07
C ARG A 78 46.70 -22.68 10.72
N PHE A 79 46.45 -21.53 10.10
CA PHE A 79 45.71 -21.39 8.84
C PHE A 79 46.45 -20.46 7.86
N PRO A 80 47.63 -20.88 7.35
CA PRO A 80 48.53 -20.02 6.58
C PRO A 80 47.90 -19.46 5.29
N ASP A 81 47.03 -20.22 4.64
CA ASP A 81 46.36 -19.82 3.40
C ASP A 81 45.36 -18.66 3.58
N TYR A 82 45.00 -18.30 4.83
CA TYR A 82 44.00 -17.29 5.17
C TYR A 82 44.58 -16.09 5.95
N SER A 83 45.89 -15.92 5.93
CA SER A 83 46.61 -14.91 6.72
C SER A 83 46.09 -13.48 6.54
N GLU A 84 45.67 -13.10 5.32
CA GLU A 84 45.14 -11.76 5.04
C GLU A 84 43.73 -11.56 5.63
N THR A 85 42.87 -12.58 5.59
CA THR A 85 41.54 -12.56 6.22
C THR A 85 41.66 -12.45 7.74
N ILE A 86 42.61 -13.18 8.32
CA ILE A 86 42.93 -13.15 9.75
C ILE A 86 43.44 -11.77 10.18
N ARG A 87 44.34 -11.16 9.40
CA ARG A 87 44.84 -9.80 9.66
C ARG A 87 43.70 -8.78 9.73
N ARG A 88 42.77 -8.81 8.76
CA ARG A 88 41.59 -7.92 8.73
C ARG A 88 40.67 -8.12 9.92
N ILE A 89 40.50 -9.36 10.38
CA ILE A 89 39.72 -9.68 11.58
C ILE A 89 40.37 -9.11 12.84
N SER A 90 41.70 -9.23 12.99
CA SER A 90 42.45 -8.66 14.12
C SER A 90 42.35 -7.15 14.16
N GLU A 91 42.62 -6.47 13.04
CA GLU A 91 42.55 -5.00 12.92
C GLU A 91 41.16 -4.47 13.28
N ARG A 92 40.12 -5.19 12.83
CA ARG A 92 38.73 -4.86 13.19
C ARG A 92 38.48 -5.00 14.69
N LEU A 93 38.92 -6.08 15.32
CA LEU A 93 38.72 -6.31 16.76
C LEU A 93 39.51 -5.33 17.63
N GLU A 94 40.74 -4.99 17.24
CA GLU A 94 41.57 -3.99 17.90
C GLU A 94 40.89 -2.61 17.86
N SER A 95 40.38 -2.19 16.69
CA SER A 95 39.63 -0.94 16.57
C SER A 95 38.37 -0.90 17.45
N GLU A 96 37.66 -2.03 17.60
CA GLU A 96 36.49 -2.14 18.47
C GLU A 96 36.86 -2.09 19.97
N ALA A 97 38.00 -2.66 20.35
CA ALA A 97 38.48 -2.69 21.72
C ALA A 97 39.04 -1.32 22.18
N GLU A 98 39.82 -0.66 21.32
CA GLU A 98 40.33 0.70 21.55
C GLU A 98 39.18 1.70 21.73
N ARG A 99 38.17 1.64 20.84
CA ARG A 99 36.96 2.47 20.95
C ARG A 99 36.23 2.24 22.28
N ARG A 100 36.14 1.00 22.78
CA ARG A 100 35.52 0.71 24.10
C ARG A 100 36.33 1.20 25.29
N SER A 101 37.66 1.12 25.23
CA SER A 101 38.52 1.62 26.30
C SER A 101 38.48 3.15 26.35
N PHE A 102 38.51 3.81 25.20
CA PHE A 102 38.41 5.26 25.06
C PHE A 102 37.07 5.81 25.59
N LEU A 103 35.94 5.15 25.25
CA LEU A 103 34.60 5.49 25.73
C LEU A 103 34.45 5.38 27.26
N ARG A 104 35.28 4.58 27.93
CA ARG A 104 35.23 4.38 29.39
C ARG A 104 36.00 5.47 30.15
N ASP A 105 37.07 6.01 29.57
CA ASP A 105 37.90 7.03 30.23
C ASP A 105 37.36 8.46 30.11
N HIS A 106 36.43 8.72 29.17
CA HIS A 106 35.87 10.06 28.92
C HIS A 106 34.35 10.16 29.12
N SER A 107 33.67 9.13 29.65
CA SER A 107 32.21 9.16 29.84
C SER A 107 31.81 10.00 31.05
N MET A 108 30.80 10.87 30.89
CA MET A 108 30.15 11.53 32.03
C MET A 108 29.49 10.50 32.97
N GLY A 109 29.63 10.73 34.27
CA GLY A 109 29.17 9.86 35.35
C GLY A 109 28.22 10.55 36.32
N GLN A 110 27.74 9.76 37.29
CA GLN A 110 26.90 10.25 38.38
C GLN A 110 27.63 11.33 39.19
N GLY A 111 26.96 12.47 39.41
CA GLY A 111 27.48 13.65 40.09
C GLY A 111 28.04 14.71 39.15
N ASP A 112 28.33 14.38 37.89
CA ASP A 112 28.78 15.35 36.90
C ASP A 112 27.65 16.33 36.53
N ARG A 113 28.03 17.51 36.02
CA ARG A 113 27.07 18.55 35.61
C ARG A 113 27.24 18.86 34.14
N VAL A 114 26.17 18.62 33.38
CA VAL A 114 26.09 18.99 31.96
C VAL A 114 25.71 20.47 31.83
N ASP A 115 26.46 21.21 31.02
CA ASP A 115 26.32 22.67 30.79
C ASP A 115 26.36 23.47 32.11
N GLY A 116 27.06 22.93 33.12
CA GLY A 116 27.11 23.48 34.47
C GLY A 116 25.76 23.56 35.21
N ARG A 117 24.65 23.07 34.62
CA ARG A 117 23.27 23.26 35.09
C ARG A 117 22.57 21.96 35.48
N HIS A 118 22.73 20.91 34.68
CA HIS A 118 21.99 19.67 34.84
C HIS A 118 22.87 18.64 35.55
N GLU A 119 22.61 18.42 36.83
CA GLU A 119 23.42 17.51 37.66
C GLU A 119 22.93 16.07 37.49
N LEU A 120 23.78 15.22 36.92
CA LEU A 120 23.49 13.81 36.64
C LEU A 120 23.43 13.01 37.94
N GLN A 121 22.38 12.20 38.10
CA GLN A 121 22.12 11.43 39.31
C GLN A 121 22.05 9.94 38.96
N ASP A 122 20.87 9.43 38.59
CA ASP A 122 20.67 8.01 38.34
C ASP A 122 20.73 7.73 36.82
N GLU A 123 21.45 6.69 36.41
CA GLU A 123 21.37 6.19 35.03
C GLU A 123 19.99 5.53 34.81
N LEU A 124 19.22 6.07 33.86
CA LEU A 124 17.90 5.54 33.50
C LEU A 124 17.99 4.50 32.38
N GLY A 125 19.01 4.60 31.53
CA GLY A 125 19.25 3.64 30.46
C GLY A 125 20.46 3.98 29.62
N ARG A 126 21.02 2.97 28.96
CA ARG A 126 22.20 3.10 28.08
C ARG A 126 21.94 2.41 26.76
N GLY A 127 22.18 3.14 25.68
CA GLY A 127 21.98 2.68 24.32
C GLY A 127 23.23 2.84 23.45
N ALA A 128 23.10 2.45 22.19
CA ALA A 128 24.16 2.57 21.19
C ALA A 128 24.58 4.04 20.91
N PHE A 129 23.70 5.00 21.20
CA PHE A 129 23.86 6.42 20.86
C PHE A 129 24.08 7.33 22.06
N GLY A 130 24.04 6.80 23.29
CA GLY A 130 24.28 7.61 24.48
C GLY A 130 23.76 6.97 25.76
N VAL A 131 23.85 7.74 26.85
CA VAL A 131 23.35 7.38 28.17
C VAL A 131 22.27 8.38 28.57
N VAL A 132 21.14 7.87 29.07
CA VAL A 132 20.04 8.68 29.61
C VAL A 132 20.17 8.68 31.12
N TRP A 133 20.22 9.87 31.69
CA TRP A 133 20.35 10.11 33.11
C TRP A 133 19.12 10.82 33.65
N LYS A 134 18.71 10.49 34.87
CA LYS A 134 17.90 11.39 35.69
C LYS A 134 18.82 12.49 36.20
N ALA A 135 18.43 13.73 36.02
CA ALA A 135 19.23 14.87 36.44
C ALA A 135 18.38 15.92 37.16
N TRP A 136 19.01 16.67 38.07
CA TRP A 136 18.40 17.83 38.69
C TRP A 136 18.75 19.09 37.92
N ASP A 137 17.74 19.80 37.41
CA ASP A 137 17.92 21.10 36.78
C ASP A 137 17.96 22.18 37.86
N HIS A 138 19.15 22.74 38.13
CA HIS A 138 19.34 23.76 39.16
C HIS A 138 18.72 25.12 38.80
N LYS A 139 18.36 25.37 37.55
CA LYS A 139 17.70 26.63 37.13
C LYS A 139 16.19 26.53 37.25
N LEU A 140 15.60 25.45 36.76
CA LEU A 140 14.15 25.22 36.82
C LEU A 140 13.70 24.55 38.13
N GLN A 141 14.64 24.09 38.95
CA GLN A 141 14.40 23.42 40.23
C GLN A 141 13.46 22.21 40.10
N ARG A 142 13.75 21.34 39.13
CA ARG A 142 12.95 20.15 38.83
C ARG A 142 13.80 18.99 38.34
N TRP A 143 13.25 17.78 38.46
CA TRP A 143 13.81 16.60 37.82
C TRP A 143 13.61 16.64 36.30
N VAL A 144 14.64 16.24 35.58
CA VAL A 144 14.67 16.12 34.11
C VAL A 144 15.37 14.82 33.71
N ALA A 145 15.16 14.37 32.48
CA ALA A 145 15.93 13.28 31.89
C ALA A 145 16.92 13.87 30.88
N VAL A 146 18.21 13.56 31.00
CA VAL A 146 19.27 14.09 30.13
C VAL A 146 19.90 12.94 29.36
N LYS A 147 19.75 12.96 28.05
CA LYS A 147 20.44 12.03 27.16
C LYS A 147 21.73 12.67 26.69
N VAL A 148 22.85 12.03 27.00
CA VAL A 148 24.21 12.48 26.65
C VAL A 148 24.76 11.53 25.57
N SER A 149 25.25 12.08 24.46
CA SER A 149 25.85 11.30 23.37
C SER A 149 27.18 10.66 23.79
N HIS A 150 27.56 9.59 23.09
CA HIS A 150 28.92 9.05 23.20
C HIS A 150 29.92 10.03 22.54
N LEU A 151 31.17 10.02 23.00
CA LEU A 151 32.21 11.02 22.69
C LEU A 151 32.70 11.11 21.23
N GLU A 152 32.28 10.22 20.35
CA GLU A 152 32.80 10.14 18.97
C GLU A 152 31.73 10.43 17.92
N ASP A 153 30.86 11.39 18.19
CA ASP A 153 29.96 11.88 17.16
C ASP A 153 30.63 13.09 16.48
N SER A 154 30.95 12.91 15.20
CA SER A 154 31.62 13.94 14.39
C SER A 154 30.86 15.28 14.46
N GLN A 155 31.50 16.37 14.05
CA GLN A 155 30.82 17.67 13.92
C GLN A 155 29.55 17.62 13.03
N GLU A 156 29.39 16.57 12.22
CA GLU A 156 28.16 16.27 11.51
C GLU A 156 27.11 15.60 12.41
N SER A 157 27.46 14.58 13.19
CA SER A 157 26.56 13.95 14.16
C SER A 157 26.01 14.94 15.18
N HIS A 158 26.82 15.87 15.71
CA HIS A 158 26.34 16.93 16.59
C HIS A 158 25.27 17.80 15.91
N ARG A 159 25.52 18.21 14.65
CA ARG A 159 24.55 18.99 13.87
C ARG A 159 23.26 18.22 13.58
N TYR A 160 23.33 16.90 13.44
CA TYR A 160 22.13 16.07 13.30
C TYR A 160 21.35 15.96 14.62
N PHE A 161 22.06 15.72 15.72
CA PHE A 161 21.48 15.65 17.06
C PHE A 161 20.76 16.96 17.44
N GLU A 162 21.35 18.12 17.12
CA GLU A 162 20.71 19.44 17.29
C GLU A 162 19.48 19.63 16.40
N ARG A 163 19.55 19.28 15.11
CA ARG A 163 18.41 19.40 14.18
C ARG A 163 17.22 18.56 14.62
N GLU A 164 17.50 17.38 15.16
CA GLU A 164 16.46 16.47 15.64
C GLU A 164 15.86 16.95 16.96
N ALA A 165 16.71 17.39 17.89
CA ALA A 165 16.25 18.05 19.11
C ALA A 165 15.35 19.27 18.81
N GLN A 166 15.70 20.05 17.78
CA GLN A 166 14.91 21.19 17.33
C GLN A 166 13.55 20.76 16.74
N ALA A 167 13.51 19.69 15.94
CA ALA A 167 12.27 19.14 15.40
C ALA A 167 11.36 18.63 16.53
N LEU A 168 11.92 17.90 17.50
CA LEU A 168 11.20 17.39 18.66
C LEU A 168 10.75 18.50 19.62
N ALA A 169 11.54 19.57 19.80
CA ALA A 169 11.16 20.71 20.63
C ALA A 169 9.95 21.48 20.08
N SER A 170 9.67 21.38 18.78
CA SER A 170 8.48 21.97 18.17
C SER A 170 7.22 21.14 18.40
N LEU A 171 7.34 19.86 18.76
CA LEU A 171 6.22 18.97 19.03
C LEU A 171 5.63 19.25 20.43
N ARG A 172 4.32 19.47 20.46
CA ARG A 172 3.56 19.70 21.70
C ARG A 172 2.37 18.75 21.77
N ASP A 173 2.63 17.53 22.21
CA ASP A 173 1.61 16.52 22.42
C ASP A 173 1.64 16.00 23.86
N GLU A 174 0.52 15.52 24.38
CA GLU A 174 0.43 14.93 25.71
C GLU A 174 0.92 13.47 25.74
N ASN A 175 0.94 12.81 24.57
CA ASN A 175 1.39 11.43 24.42
C ASN A 175 2.84 11.32 23.88
N VAL A 176 3.58 12.43 23.84
CA VAL A 176 5.00 12.48 23.44
C VAL A 176 5.80 13.19 24.53
N VAL A 177 6.92 12.59 24.95
CA VAL A 177 7.81 13.19 25.95
C VAL A 177 8.40 14.48 25.39
N ARG A 178 8.23 15.57 26.14
CA ARG A 178 8.67 16.90 25.73
C ARG A 178 10.17 17.09 25.84
N VAL A 179 10.77 17.68 24.81
CA VAL A 179 12.10 18.28 24.86
C VAL A 179 12.03 19.65 25.54
N ILE A 180 12.81 19.83 26.60
CA ILE A 180 12.93 21.08 27.36
C ILE A 180 14.05 21.93 26.79
N ASP A 181 15.20 21.30 26.53
CA ASP A 181 16.45 21.98 26.19
C ASP A 181 17.37 21.04 25.42
N TYR A 182 18.36 21.57 24.73
CA TYR A 182 19.43 20.78 24.10
C TYR A 182 20.67 21.65 23.91
N GLY A 183 21.84 21.02 23.80
CA GLY A 183 23.09 21.75 23.61
C GLY A 183 24.29 20.85 23.46
N VAL A 184 25.47 21.47 23.52
CA VAL A 184 26.77 20.82 23.48
C VAL A 184 27.59 21.33 24.65
N ASP A 185 28.17 20.42 25.43
CA ASP A 185 29.09 20.70 26.53
C ASP A 185 30.40 19.93 26.31
N GLY A 186 31.47 20.65 25.99
CA GLY A 186 32.72 20.06 25.55
C GLY A 186 32.57 19.22 24.29
N GLU A 187 32.83 17.92 24.40
CA GLU A 187 32.68 16.94 23.30
C GLU A 187 31.33 16.21 23.34
N HIS A 188 30.44 16.54 24.27
CA HIS A 188 29.17 15.85 24.46
C HIS A 188 27.99 16.68 23.97
N ALA A 189 27.22 16.15 23.03
CA ALA A 189 25.89 16.66 22.75
C ALA A 189 24.89 16.11 23.78
N PHE A 190 23.94 16.93 24.20
CA PHE A 190 22.91 16.52 25.15
C PHE A 190 21.52 17.04 24.78
N ILE A 191 20.49 16.25 25.11
CA ILE A 191 19.08 16.66 25.03
C ILE A 191 18.47 16.46 26.41
N VAL A 192 17.76 17.48 26.87
CA VAL A 192 17.04 17.51 28.14
C VAL A 192 15.55 17.32 27.85
N PHE A 193 15.00 16.24 28.39
CA PHE A 193 13.60 15.88 28.33
C PHE A 193 12.93 16.11 29.68
N GLU A 194 11.60 16.19 29.69
CA GLU A 194 10.87 16.05 30.93
C GLU A 194 11.07 14.66 31.55
N PHE A 195 11.21 14.65 32.88
CA PHE A 195 11.32 13.41 33.62
C PHE A 195 9.92 12.86 33.88
N ILE A 196 9.66 11.66 33.37
CA ILE A 196 8.41 10.94 33.62
C ILE A 196 8.61 10.00 34.81
N ASP A 197 7.97 10.34 35.93
CA ASP A 197 7.97 9.51 37.13
C ASP A 197 6.96 8.36 36.96
N GLY A 198 7.48 7.18 36.61
CA GLY A 198 6.68 6.05 36.18
C GLY A 198 7.51 4.82 35.81
N ALA A 199 6.96 3.95 34.96
CA ALA A 199 7.64 2.78 34.43
C ALA A 199 7.47 2.70 32.91
N ASN A 200 8.43 2.08 32.22
CA ASN A 200 8.23 1.74 30.81
C ASN A 200 7.25 0.57 30.66
N LEU A 201 6.61 0.46 29.49
CA LEU A 201 5.62 -0.56 29.18
C LEU A 201 6.19 -1.97 29.27
N SER A 202 7.48 -2.17 28.94
CA SER A 202 8.16 -3.47 29.08
C SER A 202 8.15 -3.97 30.53
N ASP A 203 8.45 -3.10 31.49
CA ASP A 203 8.48 -3.45 32.90
C ASP A 203 7.09 -3.50 33.52
N ALA A 204 6.16 -2.65 33.06
CA ALA A 204 4.75 -2.75 33.45
C ALA A 204 4.16 -4.11 33.02
N TYR A 205 4.42 -4.53 31.78
CA TYR A 205 3.95 -5.78 31.20
C TYR A 205 4.51 -7.02 31.91
N LYS A 206 5.76 -6.98 32.40
CA LYS A 206 6.35 -8.07 33.20
C LYS A 206 5.69 -8.24 34.57
N LYS A 207 5.18 -7.14 35.16
CA LYS A 207 4.56 -7.17 36.49
C LYS A 207 3.15 -7.74 36.45
N ALA A 208 2.37 -7.36 35.45
CA ALA A 208 1.02 -7.86 35.25
C ALA A 208 0.65 -7.88 33.76
N PRO A 209 -0.09 -8.90 33.29
CA PRO A 209 -0.66 -8.90 31.96
C PRO A 209 -1.66 -7.75 31.80
N PHE A 210 -1.72 -7.17 30.61
CA PHE A 210 -2.65 -6.10 30.28
C PHE A 210 -4.01 -6.69 29.91
N SER A 211 -5.08 -6.00 30.32
CA SER A 211 -6.42 -6.28 29.77
C SER A 211 -6.49 -5.83 28.32
N VAL A 212 -7.38 -6.43 27.52
CA VAL A 212 -7.61 -6.02 26.13
C VAL A 212 -7.93 -4.53 26.04
N ALA A 213 -8.83 -4.03 26.90
CA ALA A 213 -9.18 -2.62 26.97
C ALA A 213 -7.96 -1.73 27.24
N ARG A 214 -7.12 -2.08 28.23
CA ARG A 214 -5.93 -1.27 28.55
C ARG A 214 -4.88 -1.32 27.44
N ALA A 215 -4.76 -2.45 26.73
CA ALA A 215 -3.89 -2.54 25.56
C ALA A 215 -4.35 -1.60 24.45
N VAL A 216 -5.66 -1.56 24.16
CA VAL A 216 -6.25 -0.65 23.17
C VAL A 216 -6.03 0.82 23.58
N GLU A 217 -6.27 1.19 24.83
CA GLU A 217 -6.01 2.54 25.35
C GLU A 217 -4.55 2.97 25.13
N VAL A 218 -3.59 2.16 25.59
CA VAL A 218 -2.15 2.45 25.46
C VAL A 218 -1.75 2.66 24.00
N VAL A 219 -2.22 1.80 23.09
CA VAL A 219 -1.87 1.91 21.68
C VAL A 219 -2.58 3.09 21.00
N THR A 220 -3.82 3.40 21.40
CA THR A 220 -4.56 4.57 20.89
C THR A 220 -3.87 5.87 21.25
N ASP A 221 -3.43 6.02 22.50
CA ASP A 221 -2.69 7.18 23.00
C ASP A 221 -1.37 7.37 22.24
N ILE A 222 -0.61 6.29 22.03
CA ILE A 222 0.65 6.36 21.28
C ILE A 222 0.41 6.64 19.80
N ALA A 223 -0.64 6.08 19.19
CA ALA A 223 -1.02 6.38 17.80
C ALA A 223 -1.39 7.86 17.62
N LYS A 224 -2.04 8.48 18.61
CA LYS A 224 -2.31 9.93 18.64
C LYS A 224 -1.01 10.75 18.64
N GLY A 225 -0.09 10.44 19.56
CA GLY A 225 1.21 11.11 19.63
C GLY A 225 2.03 10.95 18.35
N LEU A 226 2.01 9.76 17.74
CA LEU A 226 2.65 9.52 16.45
C LEU A 226 2.02 10.32 15.32
N SER A 227 0.69 10.43 15.27
CA SER A 227 0.01 11.22 14.26
C SER A 227 0.50 12.67 14.27
N HIS A 228 0.63 13.27 15.47
CA HIS A 228 1.17 14.63 15.60
C HIS A 228 2.64 14.70 15.16
N ALA A 229 3.48 13.75 15.55
CA ALA A 229 4.87 13.68 15.11
C ALA A 229 5.00 13.56 13.58
N HIS A 230 4.21 12.67 12.95
CA HIS A 230 4.21 12.43 11.51
C HIS A 230 3.77 13.66 10.72
N GLN A 231 2.78 14.42 11.20
CA GLN A 231 2.34 15.68 10.60
C GLN A 231 3.44 16.75 10.61
N ALA A 232 4.32 16.73 11.62
CA ALA A 232 5.51 17.58 11.69
C ALA A 232 6.71 17.03 10.88
N GLY A 233 6.54 15.92 10.16
CA GLY A 233 7.59 15.27 9.37
C GLY A 233 8.60 14.47 10.20
N VAL A 234 8.30 14.17 11.45
CA VAL A 234 9.17 13.42 12.37
C VAL A 234 8.72 11.96 12.42
N VAL A 235 9.62 11.03 12.07
CA VAL A 235 9.38 9.57 12.12
C VAL A 235 10.22 8.97 13.26
N HIS A 236 9.63 8.12 14.10
CA HIS A 236 10.25 7.62 15.32
C HIS A 236 11.28 6.51 15.09
N ARG A 237 11.00 5.53 14.22
CA ARG A 237 11.90 4.45 13.75
C ARG A 237 12.37 3.40 14.79
N ASP A 238 12.03 3.51 16.06
CA ASP A 238 12.46 2.59 17.15
C ASP A 238 11.36 2.37 18.19
N ILE A 239 10.11 2.21 17.74
CA ILE A 239 8.98 2.02 18.65
C ILE A 239 9.05 0.61 19.24
N LYS A 240 9.08 0.55 20.57
CA LYS A 240 9.13 -0.69 21.35
C LYS A 240 8.65 -0.43 22.79
N PRO A 241 8.28 -1.48 23.56
CA PRO A 241 7.75 -1.29 24.90
C PRO A 241 8.69 -0.59 25.89
N SER A 242 10.01 -0.59 25.69
CA SER A 242 10.93 0.15 26.56
C SER A 242 10.88 1.68 26.34
N ASN A 243 10.37 2.13 25.19
CA ASN A 243 10.30 3.53 24.81
C ASN A 243 8.89 4.12 25.04
N ILE A 244 7.95 3.31 25.51
CA ILE A 244 6.60 3.75 25.89
C ILE A 244 6.59 3.84 27.42
N LEU A 245 6.38 5.03 27.96
CA LEU A 245 6.36 5.31 29.40
C LEU A 245 4.93 5.44 29.90
N ILE A 246 4.68 4.96 31.12
CA ILE A 246 3.43 5.12 31.84
C ILE A 246 3.74 5.83 33.14
N ASP A 247 3.18 7.03 33.31
CA ASP A 247 3.37 7.82 34.53
C ASP A 247 2.53 7.27 35.71
N LYS A 248 2.74 7.82 36.90
CA LYS A 248 1.97 7.45 38.11
C LYS A 248 0.47 7.74 38.01
N SER A 249 0.05 8.64 37.12
CA SER A 249 -1.36 8.97 36.87
C SER A 249 -2.01 8.02 35.86
N GLY A 250 -1.21 7.17 35.19
CA GLY A 250 -1.66 6.25 34.15
C GLY A 250 -1.58 6.82 32.74
N ASN A 251 -1.05 8.03 32.54
CA ASN A 251 -0.87 8.62 31.22
C ASN A 251 0.24 7.88 30.47
N VAL A 252 0.06 7.73 29.16
CA VAL A 252 0.99 7.00 28.29
C VAL A 252 1.72 7.98 27.38
N LEU A 253 3.04 7.92 27.38
CA LEU A 253 3.91 8.84 26.63
C LEU A 253 4.95 8.07 25.83
N LEU A 254 5.17 8.50 24.59
CA LEU A 254 6.23 8.00 23.72
C LEU A 254 7.52 8.77 23.98
N ALA A 255 8.57 8.05 24.35
CA ALA A 255 9.91 8.57 24.60
C ALA A 255 10.90 8.07 23.52
N ASP A 256 12.10 8.65 23.50
CA ASP A 256 13.20 8.16 22.67
C ASP A 256 12.85 8.04 21.17
N PHE A 257 12.35 9.14 20.59
CA PHE A 257 12.34 9.29 19.14
C PHE A 257 13.76 9.01 18.65
N GLY A 258 13.88 7.92 17.90
CA GLY A 258 15.18 7.35 17.54
C GLY A 258 15.91 8.39 16.73
N LEU A 259 17.18 8.65 17.11
CA LEU A 259 18.13 9.60 16.50
C LEU A 259 18.52 9.21 15.05
N ALA A 260 17.52 8.82 14.27
CA ALA A 260 17.56 7.66 13.41
C ALA A 260 17.66 8.05 11.94
N ARG A 261 18.34 9.16 11.63
CA ARG A 261 18.91 9.32 10.27
C ARG A 261 20.22 8.56 10.09
N GLN A 262 20.83 8.05 11.16
CA GLN A 262 22.09 7.32 11.09
C GLN A 262 21.97 5.84 10.66
N THR A 263 20.77 5.27 10.45
CA THR A 263 20.68 3.97 9.75
C THR A 263 21.20 4.03 8.31
N ASP A 264 21.23 5.22 7.69
CA ASP A 264 21.86 5.42 6.37
C ASP A 264 23.40 5.49 6.46
N LEU A 265 23.94 5.85 7.63
CA LEU A 265 25.39 5.88 7.88
C LEU A 265 25.93 4.54 8.42
N LEU A 266 25.15 3.82 9.23
CA LEU A 266 25.51 2.49 9.72
C LEU A 266 25.44 1.41 8.63
N SER A 267 24.59 1.61 7.61
CA SER A 267 24.60 0.79 6.39
C SER A 267 25.84 1.04 5.52
N THR A 268 26.55 2.17 5.71
CA THR A 268 27.79 2.50 5.00
C THR A 268 29.05 2.03 5.74
N ILE A 269 29.02 1.93 7.07
CA ILE A 269 30.23 1.62 7.89
C ILE A 269 30.25 0.19 8.43
N GLY A 270 29.10 -0.46 8.62
CA GLY A 270 29.02 -1.85 9.07
C GLY A 270 28.31 -2.70 8.04
N GLY A 271 29.05 -3.52 7.30
CA GLY A 271 28.46 -4.48 6.34
C GLY A 271 27.30 -5.31 6.90
N PRO A 272 26.54 -6.02 6.04
CA PRO A 272 25.30 -6.68 6.40
C PRO A 272 25.52 -7.64 7.58
N GLY A 273 24.91 -7.37 8.73
CA GLY A 273 24.92 -8.31 9.87
C GLY A 273 25.12 -7.75 11.28
N ARG A 274 25.25 -6.44 11.51
CA ARG A 274 25.40 -5.90 12.88
C ARG A 274 24.50 -4.71 13.18
N VAL A 275 23.24 -5.00 13.49
CA VAL A 275 22.41 -4.13 14.33
C VAL A 275 22.07 -4.95 15.56
N MET A 276 22.60 -4.60 16.73
CA MET A 276 22.35 -5.33 17.98
C MET A 276 21.18 -4.65 18.71
N GLY A 277 20.04 -5.34 18.81
CA GLY A 277 19.06 -5.07 19.88
C GLY A 277 17.78 -4.26 19.59
N THR A 278 17.12 -4.39 18.43
CA THR A 278 15.70 -3.92 18.25
C THR A 278 14.85 -4.81 17.31
N TRP A 279 15.44 -5.79 16.60
CA TRP A 279 14.79 -6.59 15.54
C TRP A 279 13.32 -7.01 15.72
N PRO A 280 12.86 -7.46 16.91
CA PRO A 280 11.53 -8.05 17.02
C PRO A 280 10.37 -7.10 16.73
N TYR A 281 10.60 -5.79 16.75
CA TYR A 281 9.60 -4.76 16.43
C TYR A 281 9.87 -4.07 15.09
N MET A 282 11.01 -4.34 14.44
CA MET A 282 11.38 -3.69 13.17
C MET A 282 10.46 -4.12 12.04
N SER A 283 10.14 -3.18 11.17
CA SER A 283 9.38 -3.46 9.96
C SER A 283 10.24 -4.15 8.88
N PRO A 284 9.62 -4.86 7.90
CA PRO A 284 10.34 -5.49 6.79
C PRO A 284 11.27 -4.53 6.02
N GLU A 285 10.84 -3.29 5.79
CA GLU A 285 11.62 -2.27 5.12
C GLU A 285 12.85 -1.83 5.94
N GLN A 286 12.75 -1.77 7.28
CA GLN A 286 13.89 -1.52 8.15
C GLN A 286 14.92 -2.65 8.12
N ILE A 287 14.44 -3.90 8.06
CA ILE A 287 15.31 -5.09 7.99
C ILE A 287 16.04 -5.18 6.65
N THR A 288 15.39 -4.76 5.57
CA THR A 288 15.92 -4.82 4.20
C THR A 288 16.73 -3.58 3.82
N GLY A 289 16.76 -2.54 4.65
CA GLY A 289 17.43 -1.28 4.35
C GLY A 289 16.75 -0.47 3.23
N GLN A 290 15.44 -0.69 3.03
CA GLN A 290 14.63 0.14 2.14
C GLN A 290 14.33 1.50 2.78
N GLU A 291 13.82 2.44 1.99
CA GLU A 291 13.46 3.76 2.49
C GLU A 291 12.42 3.68 3.64
N ILE A 292 12.77 4.24 4.80
CA ILE A 292 11.94 4.20 6.01
C ILE A 292 11.09 5.47 6.10
N ASN A 293 9.78 5.30 6.04
CA ASN A 293 8.79 6.35 6.27
C ASN A 293 7.94 6.07 7.52
N HIS A 294 6.90 6.87 7.75
CA HIS A 294 5.99 6.76 8.91
C HIS A 294 5.24 5.42 9.01
N LEU A 295 5.13 4.66 7.90
CA LEU A 295 4.47 3.35 7.92
C LEU A 295 5.27 2.30 8.70
N ALA A 296 6.57 2.51 8.92
CA ALA A 296 7.41 1.66 9.77
C ALA A 296 7.04 1.79 11.25
N ASP A 297 6.66 3.00 11.68
CA ASP A 297 6.19 3.27 13.04
C ASP A 297 4.85 2.58 13.31
N ILE A 298 3.93 2.62 12.33
CA ILE A 298 2.63 1.93 12.40
C ILE A 298 2.84 0.41 12.55
N TYR A 299 3.77 -0.17 11.79
CA TYR A 299 4.12 -1.59 11.93
C TYR A 299 4.64 -1.89 13.34
N SER A 300 5.63 -1.12 13.80
CA SER A 300 6.28 -1.33 15.09
C SER A 300 5.28 -1.22 16.25
N LEU A 301 4.38 -0.23 16.20
CA LEU A 301 3.30 -0.06 17.15
C LEU A 301 2.26 -1.19 17.04
N GLY A 302 1.97 -1.69 15.84
CA GLY A 302 1.15 -2.88 15.62
C GLY A 302 1.74 -4.13 16.26
N VAL A 303 3.07 -4.30 16.24
CA VAL A 303 3.75 -5.41 16.94
C VAL A 303 3.63 -5.26 18.45
N VAL A 304 3.69 -4.03 18.97
CA VAL A 304 3.42 -3.75 20.40
C VAL A 304 1.97 -4.14 20.75
N LEU A 305 0.98 -3.71 19.95
CA LEU A 305 -0.43 -4.09 20.14
C LEU A 305 -0.58 -5.62 20.16
N TYR A 306 0.01 -6.31 19.18
CA TYR A 306 0.00 -7.77 19.11
C TYR A 306 0.51 -8.39 20.41
N GLN A 307 1.65 -7.92 20.91
CA GLN A 307 2.26 -8.47 22.12
C GLN A 307 1.39 -8.24 23.36
N LEU A 308 0.77 -7.07 23.48
CA LEU A 308 -0.11 -6.76 24.61
C LEU A 308 -1.37 -7.64 24.58
N LEU A 309 -1.94 -7.89 23.40
CA LEU A 309 -3.16 -8.70 23.24
C LEU A 309 -2.91 -10.21 23.41
N ALA A 310 -1.88 -10.72 22.74
CA ALA A 310 -1.58 -12.15 22.68
C ALA A 310 -0.66 -12.63 23.81
N GLY A 311 -0.12 -11.72 24.62
CA GLY A 311 0.84 -12.01 25.68
C GLY A 311 2.24 -12.42 25.17
N ARG A 312 2.47 -12.34 23.86
CA ARG A 312 3.75 -12.67 23.22
C ARG A 312 3.85 -12.00 21.85
N ARG A 313 5.09 -11.71 21.42
CA ARG A 313 5.39 -11.17 20.08
C ARG A 313 4.94 -12.14 18.96
N PRO A 314 4.62 -11.63 17.76
CA PRO A 314 4.18 -12.45 16.62
C PRO A 314 5.28 -13.41 16.15
N TYR A 315 6.53 -12.95 16.16
CA TYR A 315 7.70 -13.74 15.79
C TYR A 315 8.58 -14.00 17.01
N ARG A 316 9.04 -15.25 17.16
CA ARG A 316 9.87 -15.73 18.26
C ARG A 316 10.93 -16.67 17.71
N GLY A 317 12.03 -16.80 18.44
CA GLY A 317 13.14 -17.66 18.04
C GLY A 317 14.47 -16.95 18.10
N THR A 318 15.44 -17.48 17.36
CA THR A 318 16.72 -16.85 17.06
C THR A 318 16.51 -15.55 16.26
N GLN A 319 17.56 -14.73 16.12
CA GLN A 319 17.47 -13.50 15.34
C GLN A 319 17.09 -13.77 13.88
N ASP A 320 17.61 -14.84 13.28
CA ASP A 320 17.30 -15.22 11.92
C ASP A 320 15.87 -15.74 11.77
N GLU A 321 15.35 -16.50 12.74
CA GLU A 321 13.95 -16.95 12.73
C GLU A 321 12.98 -15.76 12.80
N ILE A 322 13.28 -14.78 13.66
CA ILE A 322 12.50 -13.53 13.76
C ILE A 322 12.57 -12.75 12.45
N LYS A 323 13.77 -12.54 11.92
CA LYS A 323 14.00 -11.82 10.65
C LYS A 323 13.24 -12.49 9.50
N ASN A 324 13.39 -13.81 9.37
CA ASN A 324 12.72 -14.59 8.34
C ASN A 324 11.19 -14.55 8.50
N GLY A 325 10.67 -14.58 9.72
CA GLY A 325 9.23 -14.42 9.99
C GLY A 325 8.71 -13.05 9.53
N ILE A 326 9.40 -11.97 9.92
CA ILE A 326 9.06 -10.60 9.52
C ILE A 326 9.08 -10.46 8.00
N LEU A 327 10.15 -10.95 7.35
CA LEU A 327 10.29 -10.88 5.90
C LEU A 327 9.31 -11.78 5.14
N LYS A 328 8.82 -12.88 5.72
CA LYS A 328 7.80 -13.73 5.11
C LYS A 328 6.38 -13.17 5.29
N GLY A 329 6.13 -12.39 6.35
CA GLY A 329 4.82 -11.80 6.62
C GLY A 329 3.79 -12.80 7.15
N ASN A 330 4.24 -13.89 7.78
CA ASN A 330 3.40 -14.98 8.26
C ASN A 330 3.08 -14.86 9.75
N ALA A 331 2.79 -13.65 10.24
CA ALA A 331 2.38 -13.47 11.63
C ALA A 331 1.13 -14.33 11.93
N PRO A 332 1.10 -15.09 13.04
CA PRO A 332 -0.09 -15.83 13.42
C PRO A 332 -1.23 -14.87 13.77
N ASP A 333 -2.49 -15.30 13.60
CA ASP A 333 -3.63 -14.53 14.11
C ASP A 333 -3.56 -14.52 15.65
N PRO A 334 -3.61 -13.35 16.31
CA PRO A 334 -3.48 -13.28 17.78
C PRO A 334 -4.58 -14.05 18.51
N ARG A 335 -5.76 -14.27 17.89
CA ARG A 335 -6.85 -15.08 18.45
C ARG A 335 -6.49 -16.55 18.59
N THR A 336 -5.53 -17.05 17.80
CA THR A 336 -5.03 -18.43 17.97
C THR A 336 -4.27 -18.63 19.28
N ILE A 337 -3.85 -17.52 19.92
CA ILE A 337 -3.11 -17.50 21.18
C ILE A 337 -4.04 -17.11 22.32
N ASN A 338 -4.86 -16.08 22.11
CA ASN A 338 -5.85 -15.61 23.06
C ASN A 338 -7.22 -15.47 22.37
N PRO A 339 -8.11 -16.47 22.47
CA PRO A 339 -9.43 -16.45 21.85
C PRO A 339 -10.39 -15.38 22.38
N GLU A 340 -10.07 -14.73 23.51
CA GLU A 340 -10.89 -13.63 24.07
C GLU A 340 -10.72 -12.32 23.29
N ILE A 341 -9.74 -12.24 22.38
CA ILE A 341 -9.54 -11.07 21.54
C ILE A 341 -10.70 -10.96 20.53
N PRO A 342 -11.41 -9.83 20.48
CA PRO A 342 -12.43 -9.57 19.47
C PRO A 342 -11.89 -9.66 18.04
N GLU A 343 -12.71 -10.14 17.11
CA GLU A 343 -12.31 -10.35 15.71
C GLU A 343 -11.88 -9.07 15.01
N ASP A 344 -12.62 -7.98 15.20
CA ASP A 344 -12.31 -6.67 14.67
C ASP A 344 -10.97 -6.15 15.19
N LEU A 345 -10.68 -6.30 16.49
CA LEU A 345 -9.40 -5.92 17.07
C LEU A 345 -8.22 -6.77 16.55
N ALA A 346 -8.44 -8.07 16.35
CA ALA A 346 -7.45 -8.93 15.71
C ALA A 346 -7.16 -8.47 14.27
N ASN A 347 -8.19 -8.09 13.52
CA ASN A 347 -8.04 -7.57 12.16
C ASN A 347 -7.32 -6.21 12.13
N ILE A 348 -7.63 -5.31 13.06
CA ILE A 348 -6.88 -4.04 13.27
C ILE A 348 -5.39 -4.34 13.49
N CYS A 349 -5.09 -5.25 14.42
CA CYS A 349 -3.71 -5.63 14.75
C CYS A 349 -2.99 -6.22 13.53
N MET A 350 -3.64 -7.15 12.81
CA MET A 350 -3.05 -7.81 11.64
C MET A 350 -2.84 -6.86 10.47
N LYS A 351 -3.72 -5.88 10.27
CA LYS A 351 -3.54 -4.82 9.26
C LYS A 351 -2.33 -3.94 9.59
N ALA A 352 -2.15 -3.54 10.85
CA ALA A 352 -1.00 -2.72 11.26
C ALA A 352 0.34 -3.43 11.00
N ILE A 353 0.43 -4.75 11.26
CA ILE A 353 1.64 -5.55 11.05
C ILE A 353 1.75 -6.20 9.66
N ALA A 354 0.98 -5.72 8.67
CA ALA A 354 1.06 -6.25 7.32
C ALA A 354 2.48 -6.09 6.74
N ARG A 355 2.98 -7.13 6.07
CA ARG A 355 4.33 -7.10 5.47
C ARG A 355 4.48 -5.95 4.48
N ASN A 356 3.53 -5.82 3.56
CA ASN A 356 3.49 -4.76 2.56
C ASN A 356 3.02 -3.45 3.19
N PRO A 357 3.83 -2.36 3.19
CA PRO A 357 3.44 -1.07 3.77
C PRO A 357 2.12 -0.50 3.24
N LEU A 358 1.81 -0.73 1.95
CA LEU A 358 0.56 -0.25 1.32
C LEU A 358 -0.69 -0.94 1.87
N ARG A 359 -0.55 -2.05 2.58
CA ARG A 359 -1.66 -2.78 3.21
C ARG A 359 -1.87 -2.41 4.67
N ARG A 360 -0.99 -1.59 5.24
CA ARG A 360 -1.13 -1.07 6.60
C ARG A 360 -2.13 0.09 6.62
N PHE A 361 -2.41 0.62 7.81
CA PHE A 361 -2.98 1.95 7.92
C PHE A 361 -2.03 2.96 7.27
N GLN A 362 -2.56 3.88 6.47
CA GLN A 362 -1.71 4.83 5.74
C GLN A 362 -1.27 6.01 6.61
N THR A 363 -1.95 6.21 7.74
CA THR A 363 -1.62 7.21 8.75
C THR A 363 -1.78 6.65 10.17
N ALA A 364 -1.05 7.21 11.14
CA ALA A 364 -1.24 6.86 12.55
C ALA A 364 -2.63 7.29 13.07
N ALA A 365 -3.22 8.36 12.49
CA ALA A 365 -4.60 8.78 12.76
C ALA A 365 -5.64 7.73 12.35
N GLU A 366 -5.49 7.09 11.19
CA GLU A 366 -6.37 5.98 10.80
C GLU A 366 -6.27 4.80 11.76
N PHE A 367 -5.05 4.47 12.20
CA PHE A 367 -4.84 3.39 13.15
C PHE A 367 -5.47 3.72 14.52
N GLN A 368 -5.29 4.95 15.00
CA GLN A 368 -5.94 5.47 16.20
C GLN A 368 -7.47 5.40 16.10
N GLU A 369 -8.04 5.89 15.00
CA GLU A 369 -9.49 5.93 14.80
C GLU A 369 -10.10 4.51 14.75
N ALA A 370 -9.40 3.56 14.13
CA ALA A 370 -9.82 2.15 14.15
C ALA A 370 -9.87 1.60 15.57
N LEU A 371 -8.85 1.87 16.41
CA LEU A 371 -8.85 1.45 17.81
C LEU A 371 -9.92 2.15 18.65
N ARG A 372 -10.17 3.44 18.38
CA ARG A 372 -11.21 4.23 19.05
C ARG A 372 -12.61 3.71 18.74
N ARG A 373 -12.92 3.42 17.47
CA ARG A 373 -14.20 2.82 17.04
C ARG A 373 -14.43 1.46 17.68
N HIS A 374 -13.40 0.60 17.70
CA HIS A 374 -13.45 -0.67 18.41
C HIS A 374 -13.82 -0.48 19.90
N SER A 375 -13.17 0.48 20.58
CA SER A 375 -13.45 0.76 22.00
C SER A 375 -14.87 1.30 22.25
N LEU A 376 -15.52 1.89 21.25
CA LEU A 376 -16.90 2.38 21.33
C LEU A 376 -17.95 1.33 20.96
N GLY A 377 -17.52 0.15 20.50
CA GLY A 377 -18.41 -0.89 20.00
C GLY A 377 -18.93 -0.66 18.59
N ASP A 378 -18.36 0.30 17.85
CA ASP A 378 -18.65 0.50 16.43
C ASP A 378 -17.91 -0.56 15.61
N THR A 379 -18.60 -1.26 14.71
CA THR A 379 -17.98 -2.32 13.90
C THR A 379 -16.90 -1.74 12.97
N VAL A 380 -15.65 -2.11 13.23
CA VAL A 380 -14.52 -1.78 12.36
C VAL A 380 -14.39 -2.86 11.28
N LEU A 381 -14.93 -2.60 10.08
CA LEU A 381 -14.84 -3.52 8.94
C LEU A 381 -13.43 -3.51 8.34
N ILE A 382 -12.52 -4.29 8.92
CA ILE A 382 -11.23 -4.63 8.31
C ILE A 382 -11.31 -6.05 7.78
N SER A 383 -11.38 -6.19 6.46
CA SER A 383 -11.37 -7.51 5.81
C SER A 383 -9.99 -8.17 5.96
N PRO A 384 -9.92 -9.47 6.32
CA PRO A 384 -8.66 -10.19 6.34
C PRO A 384 -8.08 -10.31 4.92
N PRO A 385 -6.74 -10.35 4.77
CA PRO A 385 -6.11 -10.48 3.45
C PRO A 385 -6.49 -11.82 2.82
N THR A 386 -7.03 -11.76 1.60
CA THR A 386 -7.45 -12.93 0.81
C THR A 386 -6.24 -13.80 0.41
N PRO A 387 -6.43 -15.09 0.12
CA PRO A 387 -5.35 -15.97 -0.33
C PRO A 387 -4.61 -15.47 -1.57
N TRP A 388 -5.32 -14.79 -2.49
CA TRP A 388 -4.74 -14.25 -3.72
C TRP A 388 -3.87 -13.02 -3.47
N GLU A 389 -4.26 -12.15 -2.54
CA GLU A 389 -3.44 -10.99 -2.18
C GLU A 389 -2.18 -11.41 -1.41
N ARG A 390 -2.26 -12.45 -0.55
CA ARG A 390 -1.06 -13.04 0.09
C ARG A 390 -0.08 -13.60 -0.94
N PHE A 391 -0.60 -14.16 -2.04
CA PHE A 391 0.20 -14.64 -3.17
C PHE A 391 0.84 -13.48 -3.96
N TYR A 392 0.09 -12.41 -4.22
CA TYR A 392 0.58 -11.21 -4.91
C TYR A 392 1.65 -10.42 -4.12
N ASP A 393 1.50 -10.36 -2.78
CA ASP A 393 2.49 -9.76 -1.87
C ASP A 393 3.83 -10.53 -1.87
N GLY A 394 3.79 -11.85 -2.08
CA GLY A 394 4.99 -12.67 -2.30
C GLY A 394 5.68 -12.39 -3.64
N PHE A 395 4.92 -11.96 -4.65
CA PHE A 395 5.39 -11.72 -6.02
C PHE A 395 6.02 -10.32 -6.21
N GLN A 396 5.50 -9.27 -5.55
CA GLN A 396 5.96 -7.89 -5.71
C GLN A 396 7.31 -7.57 -5.03
N LEU A 397 7.74 -8.36 -4.04
CA LEU A 397 8.93 -8.06 -3.22
C LEU A 397 10.20 -8.82 -3.65
N ASN A 398 10.11 -9.70 -4.65
CA ASN A 398 11.24 -10.53 -5.08
C ASN A 398 11.59 -10.27 -6.56
N ARG A 399 12.14 -9.08 -6.83
CA ARG A 399 12.50 -8.60 -8.18
C ARG A 399 13.35 -9.60 -8.99
N GLN A 400 14.18 -10.42 -8.33
CA GLN A 400 14.98 -11.46 -8.97
C GLN A 400 14.15 -12.69 -9.39
N ALA A 401 13.18 -13.10 -8.57
CA ALA A 401 12.25 -14.19 -8.91
C ALA A 401 11.24 -13.77 -9.99
N THR A 402 10.87 -12.48 -10.05
CA THR A 402 10.07 -11.92 -11.16
C THR A 402 10.86 -11.92 -12.46
N ILE A 403 12.15 -11.60 -12.45
CA ILE A 403 13.01 -11.66 -13.66
C ILE A 403 13.23 -13.11 -14.11
N LEU A 404 13.49 -14.04 -13.20
CA LEU A 404 13.69 -15.44 -13.55
C LEU A 404 12.37 -16.13 -13.96
N GLY A 405 11.29 -15.84 -13.24
CA GLY A 405 9.94 -16.29 -13.58
C GLY A 405 9.47 -15.73 -14.92
N SER A 406 9.66 -14.44 -15.18
CA SER A 406 9.37 -13.83 -16.48
C SER A 406 10.29 -14.36 -17.58
N ALA A 407 11.54 -14.71 -17.30
CA ALA A 407 12.44 -15.34 -18.26
C ALA A 407 12.01 -16.79 -18.57
N VAL A 408 11.60 -17.58 -17.57
CA VAL A 408 11.06 -18.93 -17.76
C VAL A 408 9.72 -18.88 -18.48
N THR A 409 8.83 -17.95 -18.11
CA THR A 409 7.57 -17.73 -18.82
C THR A 409 7.83 -17.26 -20.24
N ALA A 410 8.79 -16.37 -20.47
CA ALA A 410 9.21 -15.96 -21.81
C ALA A 410 9.80 -17.13 -22.60
N LEU A 411 10.59 -18.01 -21.97
CA LEU A 411 11.16 -19.20 -22.62
C LEU A 411 10.09 -20.24 -22.93
N CYS A 412 9.12 -20.45 -22.03
CA CYS A 412 7.96 -21.30 -22.24
C CYS A 412 7.05 -20.73 -23.33
N LEU A 413 6.83 -19.42 -23.36
CA LEU A 413 6.11 -18.73 -24.44
C LEU A 413 6.89 -18.79 -25.76
N LEU A 414 8.22 -18.71 -25.73
CA LEU A 414 9.08 -18.87 -26.91
C LEU A 414 9.03 -20.31 -27.43
N PHE A 415 9.04 -21.30 -26.53
CA PHE A 415 8.94 -22.71 -26.88
C PHE A 415 7.54 -23.05 -27.39
N LEU A 416 6.49 -22.52 -26.75
CA LEU A 416 5.11 -22.64 -27.19
C LEU A 416 4.91 -21.95 -28.55
N THR A 417 5.52 -20.77 -28.78
CA THR A 417 5.49 -20.12 -30.10
C THR A 417 6.25 -20.91 -31.14
N VAL A 418 7.40 -21.51 -30.84
CA VAL A 418 8.10 -22.41 -31.79
C VAL A 418 7.25 -23.64 -32.12
N ILE A 419 6.60 -24.26 -31.13
CA ILE A 419 5.67 -25.38 -31.34
C ILE A 419 4.48 -24.92 -32.19
N LEU A 420 3.88 -23.76 -31.88
CA LEU A 420 2.77 -23.19 -32.63
C LEU A 420 3.17 -22.80 -34.06
N ILE A 421 4.39 -22.31 -34.28
CA ILE A 421 4.96 -21.99 -35.60
C ILE A 421 5.19 -23.27 -36.40
N GLN A 422 5.74 -24.32 -35.78
CA GLN A 422 5.89 -25.62 -36.43
C GLN A 422 4.54 -26.25 -36.75
N TYR A 423 3.56 -26.13 -35.86
CA TYR A 423 2.19 -26.59 -36.06
C TYR A 423 1.49 -25.81 -37.19
N TRP A 424 1.61 -24.48 -37.21
CA TRP A 424 1.13 -23.61 -38.29
C TRP A 424 1.79 -23.88 -39.65
N ALA A 425 3.10 -24.16 -39.65
CA ALA A 425 3.84 -24.50 -40.86
C ALA A 425 3.44 -25.86 -41.45
N ILE A 426 2.88 -26.75 -40.63
CA ILE A 426 2.44 -28.09 -41.04
C ILE A 426 0.96 -28.11 -41.49
N GLU A 427 0.07 -27.33 -40.85
CA GLU A 427 -1.39 -27.45 -41.10
C GLU A 427 -2.07 -26.31 -41.85
N GLY A 428 -1.40 -25.22 -42.21
CA GLY A 428 -1.88 -24.36 -43.29
C GLY A 428 -1.96 -22.87 -43.01
N GLY A 429 -1.76 -22.14 -44.10
CA GLY A 429 -2.61 -21.05 -44.56
C GLY A 429 -3.17 -20.05 -43.55
N GLN A 430 -2.55 -18.86 -43.58
CA GLN A 430 -3.13 -17.53 -43.37
C GLN A 430 -3.45 -17.03 -41.94
N ALA A 431 -2.77 -15.92 -41.64
CA ALA A 431 -3.16 -14.78 -40.80
C ALA A 431 -2.68 -14.80 -39.34
N ALA A 432 -1.49 -14.25 -39.14
CA ALA A 432 -1.01 -13.80 -37.83
C ALA A 432 -1.71 -12.47 -37.45
N ILE A 433 -2.33 -12.45 -36.27
CA ILE A 433 -2.87 -11.25 -35.63
C ILE A 433 -1.72 -10.56 -34.88
N VAL A 434 -1.39 -9.34 -35.30
CA VAL A 434 -0.46 -8.44 -34.59
C VAL A 434 -1.30 -7.50 -33.72
N PRO A 435 -1.02 -7.34 -32.41
CA PRO A 435 -1.68 -6.31 -31.62
C PRO A 435 -1.05 -4.95 -31.95
N VAL A 436 -1.86 -4.02 -32.46
CA VAL A 436 -1.43 -2.63 -32.74
C VAL A 436 -1.89 -1.75 -31.58
N PRO A 437 -1.00 -0.89 -31.00
CA PRO A 437 -1.36 0.03 -29.95
C PRO A 437 -2.12 1.26 -30.49
N ALA A 438 -3.02 1.79 -29.66
CA ALA A 438 -3.95 2.87 -29.99
C ALA A 438 -3.25 4.18 -30.42
N GLY A 439 -3.61 4.65 -31.62
CA GLY A 439 -3.23 5.96 -32.14
C GLY A 439 -3.78 6.20 -33.56
N SER A 440 -4.87 6.96 -33.65
CA SER A 440 -5.49 7.54 -34.87
C SER A 440 -5.45 6.65 -36.13
N GLU A 441 -6.37 5.70 -36.21
CA GLU A 441 -6.54 4.79 -37.34
C GLU A 441 -7.23 5.51 -38.54
N PRO A 442 -6.99 5.08 -39.79
CA PRO A 442 -7.49 5.79 -40.96
C PRO A 442 -9.02 5.69 -41.06
N ILE A 443 -9.68 6.85 -41.09
CA ILE A 443 -11.13 6.96 -41.26
C ILE A 443 -11.53 6.38 -42.63
N ALA A 444 -12.32 5.32 -42.63
CA ALA A 444 -12.81 4.65 -43.83
C ALA A 444 -14.31 4.87 -44.04
N ASP A 445 -14.76 4.87 -45.30
CA ASP A 445 -16.18 4.81 -45.65
C ASP A 445 -16.65 3.35 -45.57
N VAL A 446 -17.55 3.06 -44.63
CA VAL A 446 -18.03 1.72 -44.32
C VAL A 446 -19.53 1.64 -44.64
N PRO A 447 -19.97 0.79 -45.58
CA PRO A 447 -21.38 0.56 -45.81
C PRO A 447 -21.96 -0.27 -44.66
N ILE A 448 -22.99 0.24 -43.99
CA ILE A 448 -23.63 -0.37 -42.84
C ILE A 448 -25.10 -0.67 -43.08
N THR A 449 -25.62 -1.64 -42.33
CA THR A 449 -27.05 -1.97 -42.23
C THR A 449 -27.45 -1.99 -40.75
N ILE A 450 -28.51 -1.27 -40.39
CA ILE A 450 -29.08 -1.31 -39.03
C ILE A 450 -30.60 -1.45 -39.09
N THR A 451 -31.16 -2.21 -38.14
CA THR A 451 -32.60 -2.49 -38.04
C THR A 451 -33.15 -2.01 -36.71
N THR A 452 -34.48 -1.90 -36.60
CA THR A 452 -35.18 -1.63 -35.35
C THR A 452 -36.25 -2.69 -35.12
N GLU A 453 -36.61 -2.92 -33.86
CA GLU A 453 -37.67 -3.86 -33.48
C GLU A 453 -38.67 -3.20 -32.52
N PRO A 454 -39.94 -3.00 -32.94
CA PRO A 454 -40.48 -3.12 -34.29
C PRO A 454 -39.79 -2.22 -35.35
N PRO A 455 -39.89 -2.59 -36.64
CA PRO A 455 -39.38 -1.78 -37.74
C PRO A 455 -40.10 -0.44 -37.86
N GLY A 456 -39.47 0.54 -38.50
CA GLY A 456 -40.07 1.84 -38.78
C GLY A 456 -39.67 2.99 -37.85
N ALA A 457 -38.67 2.81 -36.98
CA ALA A 457 -38.12 3.93 -36.23
C ALA A 457 -37.31 4.85 -37.15
N LYS A 458 -37.43 6.17 -36.95
CA LYS A 458 -36.53 7.14 -37.54
C LYS A 458 -35.21 7.12 -36.77
N LEU A 459 -34.09 6.91 -37.46
CA LEU A 459 -32.78 6.89 -36.84
C LEU A 459 -32.07 8.23 -37.01
N VAL A 460 -31.32 8.63 -35.98
CA VAL A 460 -30.39 9.77 -36.03
C VAL A 460 -29.05 9.31 -35.51
N PHE A 461 -27.99 9.49 -36.28
CA PHE A 461 -26.64 9.10 -35.90
C PHE A 461 -25.84 10.36 -35.53
N HIS A 462 -25.28 10.36 -34.33
CA HIS A 462 -24.40 11.41 -33.83
C HIS A 462 -22.98 10.86 -33.73
N PRO A 463 -22.04 11.29 -34.58
CA PRO A 463 -20.63 10.91 -34.46
C PRO A 463 -20.09 11.30 -33.08
N ILE A 464 -19.32 10.42 -32.45
CA ILE A 464 -18.64 10.70 -31.19
C ILE A 464 -17.22 11.18 -31.48
N SER A 465 -16.90 12.35 -30.95
CA SER A 465 -15.60 12.96 -31.11
C SER A 465 -14.52 12.14 -30.42
N GLN A 466 -13.51 11.65 -31.16
CA GLN A 466 -12.38 10.94 -30.54
C GLN A 466 -11.56 11.80 -29.57
N LYS A 467 -11.59 13.13 -29.74
CA LYS A 467 -10.86 14.06 -28.88
C LYS A 467 -11.57 14.35 -27.57
N THR A 468 -12.90 14.45 -27.60
CA THR A 468 -13.69 14.91 -26.46
C THR A 468 -14.59 13.84 -25.86
N GLY A 469 -14.79 12.71 -26.54
CA GLY A 469 -15.72 11.65 -26.14
C GLY A 469 -17.20 12.04 -26.23
N ARG A 470 -17.51 13.22 -26.79
CA ARG A 470 -18.89 13.76 -26.84
C ARG A 470 -19.51 13.55 -28.21
N PRO A 471 -20.85 13.32 -28.28
CA PRO A 471 -21.57 13.40 -29.54
C PRO A 471 -21.39 14.79 -30.18
N GLU A 472 -21.35 14.86 -31.50
CA GLU A 472 -21.27 16.10 -32.30
C GLU A 472 -22.61 16.35 -33.03
N PRO A 473 -23.62 17.00 -32.40
CA PRO A 473 -24.96 17.17 -32.96
C PRO A 473 -25.03 17.94 -34.28
N GLU A 474 -24.04 18.80 -34.54
CA GLU A 474 -23.83 19.54 -35.78
C GLU A 474 -23.47 18.62 -36.96
N ASN A 475 -22.86 17.47 -36.67
CA ASN A 475 -22.43 16.47 -37.65
C ASN A 475 -23.40 15.29 -37.73
N ARG A 476 -24.63 15.46 -37.22
CA ARG A 476 -25.63 14.39 -37.19
C ARG A 476 -26.01 13.95 -38.60
N ILE A 477 -26.22 12.65 -38.76
CA ILE A 477 -26.65 12.01 -39.99
C ILE A 477 -28.08 11.51 -39.77
N VAL A 478 -29.01 11.99 -40.59
CA VAL A 478 -30.42 11.63 -40.53
C VAL A 478 -30.79 10.97 -41.87
N PRO A 479 -30.96 9.64 -41.91
CA PRO A 479 -31.44 8.95 -43.09
C PRO A 479 -32.85 9.43 -43.49
N GLU A 480 -33.12 9.45 -44.79
CA GLU A 480 -34.43 9.88 -45.32
C GLU A 480 -35.55 8.87 -45.04
N ILE A 481 -35.19 7.59 -44.92
CA ILE A 481 -36.13 6.49 -44.69
C ILE A 481 -36.02 5.94 -43.26
N PRO A 482 -37.12 5.50 -42.64
CA PRO A 482 -37.09 4.77 -41.37
C PRO A 482 -36.38 3.42 -41.49
N ALA A 483 -35.97 2.85 -40.35
CA ALA A 483 -35.31 1.54 -40.31
C ALA A 483 -36.17 0.41 -40.91
N PRO A 484 -35.59 -0.55 -41.65
CA PRO A 484 -34.15 -0.82 -41.80
C PRO A 484 -33.42 0.23 -42.65
N VAL A 485 -32.26 0.68 -42.18
CA VAL A 485 -31.46 1.69 -42.86
C VAL A 485 -30.17 1.08 -43.41
N GLU A 486 -29.93 1.29 -44.70
CA GLU A 486 -28.66 1.04 -45.36
C GLU A 486 -28.02 2.39 -45.70
N LEU A 487 -26.81 2.66 -45.19
CA LEU A 487 -26.06 3.87 -45.51
C LEU A 487 -24.56 3.65 -45.41
N THR A 488 -23.77 4.62 -45.84
CA THR A 488 -22.32 4.62 -45.65
C THR A 488 -21.97 5.58 -44.50
N LEU A 489 -21.29 5.06 -43.49
CA LEU A 489 -20.78 5.83 -42.35
C LEU A 489 -19.26 5.84 -42.36
N LYS A 490 -18.67 6.88 -41.78
CA LYS A 490 -17.23 6.88 -41.48
C LYS A 490 -16.95 5.91 -40.33
N SER A 491 -15.81 5.23 -40.33
CA SER A 491 -15.40 4.40 -39.18
C SER A 491 -15.27 5.24 -37.90
N GLY A 492 -15.68 4.67 -36.77
CA GLY A 492 -15.73 5.36 -35.48
C GLY A 492 -16.98 5.03 -34.65
N ASP A 493 -17.12 5.72 -33.52
CA ASP A 493 -18.21 5.50 -32.56
C ASP A 493 -19.36 6.49 -32.79
N TYR A 494 -20.59 6.01 -32.61
CA TYR A 494 -21.80 6.78 -32.82
C TYR A 494 -22.77 6.61 -31.65
N LEU A 495 -23.41 7.70 -31.23
CA LEU A 495 -24.66 7.66 -30.48
C LEU A 495 -25.82 7.64 -31.49
N VAL A 496 -26.63 6.60 -31.45
CA VAL A 496 -27.76 6.40 -32.37
C VAL A 496 -29.06 6.56 -31.59
N VAL A 497 -29.90 7.49 -32.04
CA VAL A 497 -31.22 7.73 -31.46
C VAL A 497 -32.27 7.16 -32.40
N GLY A 498 -33.01 6.16 -31.95
CA GLY A 498 -34.19 5.64 -32.65
C GLY A 498 -35.45 6.27 -32.10
N VAL A 499 -36.29 6.85 -32.96
CA VAL A 499 -37.56 7.50 -32.59
C VAL A 499 -38.72 6.80 -33.31
N TRP A 500 -39.68 6.28 -32.56
CA TRP A 500 -40.85 5.58 -33.10
C TRP A 500 -42.03 6.53 -33.33
N PRO A 501 -43.00 6.15 -34.20
CA PRO A 501 -44.14 7.01 -34.51
C PRO A 501 -45.04 7.38 -33.32
N ASP A 502 -44.96 6.62 -32.24
CA ASP A 502 -45.70 6.86 -30.99
C ASP A 502 -45.00 7.86 -30.05
N GLY A 503 -43.84 8.39 -30.45
CA GLY A 503 -43.08 9.38 -29.69
C GLY A 503 -42.03 8.77 -28.75
N ARG A 504 -42.01 7.44 -28.57
CA ARG A 504 -40.93 6.79 -27.80
C ARG A 504 -39.61 6.88 -28.56
N PHE A 505 -38.52 7.00 -27.81
CA PHE A 505 -37.18 6.99 -28.39
C PHE A 505 -36.21 6.18 -27.52
N HIS A 506 -35.11 5.74 -28.10
CA HIS A 506 -34.06 5.00 -27.40
C HIS A 506 -32.69 5.41 -27.95
N GLU A 507 -31.77 5.73 -27.05
CA GLU A 507 -30.39 6.07 -27.37
C GLU A 507 -29.48 4.88 -27.14
N VAL A 508 -28.71 4.50 -28.15
CA VAL A 508 -27.77 3.37 -28.07
C VAL A 508 -26.44 3.73 -28.70
N TYR A 509 -25.36 3.14 -28.19
CA TYR A 509 -24.02 3.31 -28.76
C TYR A 509 -23.75 2.24 -29.82
N ARG A 510 -23.10 2.62 -30.92
CA ARG A 510 -22.70 1.70 -32.00
C ARG A 510 -21.30 2.03 -32.52
N HIS A 511 -20.49 0.99 -32.71
CA HIS A 511 -19.17 1.06 -33.30
C HIS A 511 -19.21 0.67 -34.79
N VAL A 512 -18.65 1.52 -35.65
CA VAL A 512 -18.41 1.22 -37.06
C VAL A 512 -16.92 0.87 -37.22
N PRO A 513 -16.59 -0.35 -37.69
CA PRO A 513 -15.23 -0.86 -37.63
C PRO A 513 -14.24 -0.05 -38.48
N TRP A 514 -13.00 -0.01 -38.01
CA TRP A 514 -11.87 0.54 -38.76
C TRP A 514 -11.44 -0.38 -39.91
N ALA A 515 -10.71 0.16 -40.89
CA ALA A 515 -10.28 -0.60 -42.07
C ALA A 515 -9.42 -1.85 -41.75
N ASN A 516 -8.72 -1.83 -40.62
CA ASN A 516 -7.88 -2.91 -40.09
C ASN A 516 -8.62 -3.82 -39.09
N GLU A 517 -9.85 -3.49 -38.70
CA GLU A 517 -10.62 -4.27 -37.74
C GLU A 517 -11.31 -5.44 -38.45
N ASN A 518 -10.70 -6.62 -38.35
CA ASN A 518 -11.14 -7.82 -39.05
C ASN A 518 -12.17 -8.67 -38.28
N SER A 519 -12.46 -8.32 -37.03
CA SER A 519 -13.42 -9.04 -36.19
C SER A 519 -14.04 -8.12 -35.14
N ALA A 520 -15.35 -8.24 -34.92
CA ALA A 520 -16.03 -7.54 -33.84
C ALA A 520 -15.46 -7.95 -32.47
N GLN A 521 -15.31 -6.98 -31.58
CA GLN A 521 -14.94 -7.26 -30.20
C GLN A 521 -16.04 -8.09 -29.54
N ALA A 522 -15.65 -9.24 -28.97
CA ALA A 522 -16.60 -10.13 -28.32
C ALA A 522 -17.07 -9.51 -27.00
N GLY A 523 -18.37 -9.25 -26.88
CA GLY A 523 -19.04 -9.23 -25.59
C GLY A 523 -20.21 -8.26 -25.44
N TYR A 524 -20.11 -7.03 -25.94
CA TYR A 524 -21.12 -6.00 -25.72
C TYR A 524 -21.78 -5.54 -27.01
N ASN A 525 -23.06 -5.18 -26.96
CA ASN A 525 -23.84 -4.80 -28.15
C ASN A 525 -23.22 -3.59 -28.87
N HIS A 526 -22.71 -2.60 -28.16
CA HIS A 526 -22.17 -1.39 -28.80
C HIS A 526 -20.89 -1.62 -29.62
N PHE A 527 -20.12 -2.67 -29.36
CA PHE A 527 -18.96 -3.07 -30.18
C PHE A 527 -19.26 -4.18 -31.19
N PHE A 528 -20.45 -4.77 -31.13
CA PHE A 528 -20.77 -5.92 -31.96
C PHE A 528 -21.12 -5.48 -33.38
N TRP A 529 -20.62 -6.21 -34.37
CA TRP A 529 -20.98 -6.03 -35.76
C TRP A 529 -20.75 -7.33 -36.54
N ARG A 530 -21.42 -7.50 -37.69
CA ARG A 530 -21.23 -8.67 -38.57
C ARG A 530 -21.05 -8.27 -40.01
N LYS A 531 -19.96 -8.73 -40.64
CA LYS A 531 -19.78 -8.60 -42.08
C LYS A 531 -20.74 -9.50 -42.83
N GLN A 532 -21.55 -8.92 -43.69
CA GLN A 532 -22.48 -9.61 -44.59
C GLN A 532 -21.75 -10.11 -45.84
N SER A 533 -22.35 -11.06 -46.56
CA SER A 533 -21.78 -11.64 -47.78
C SER A 533 -21.57 -10.63 -48.92
N ASP A 534 -22.33 -9.52 -48.90
CA ASP A 534 -22.23 -8.40 -49.84
C ASP A 534 -21.15 -7.37 -49.44
N GLY A 535 -20.42 -7.61 -48.35
CA GLY A 535 -19.37 -6.75 -47.83
C GLY A 535 -19.83 -5.67 -46.85
N ARG A 536 -21.14 -5.50 -46.61
CA ARG A 536 -21.66 -4.51 -45.65
C ARG A 536 -21.49 -4.95 -44.21
N ILE A 537 -21.47 -3.98 -43.30
CA ILE A 537 -21.41 -4.21 -41.85
C ILE A 537 -22.81 -4.12 -41.25
N LYS A 538 -23.35 -5.25 -40.78
CA LYS A 538 -24.60 -5.29 -40.03
C LYS A 538 -24.35 -4.92 -38.57
N LEU A 539 -24.93 -3.81 -38.12
CA LEU A 539 -24.96 -3.39 -36.73
C LEU A 539 -26.12 -4.07 -35.97
N PRO A 540 -26.05 -4.18 -34.64
CA PRO A 540 -27.13 -4.73 -33.82
C PRO A 540 -28.42 -3.92 -33.94
N SER A 541 -29.55 -4.63 -33.93
CA SER A 541 -30.87 -4.01 -33.96
C SER A 541 -31.09 -3.13 -32.74
N ILE A 542 -31.88 -2.08 -32.89
CA ILE A 542 -32.33 -1.23 -31.76
C ILE A 542 -33.73 -1.69 -31.36
N GLU A 543 -33.89 -2.11 -30.10
CA GLU A 543 -35.17 -2.55 -29.55
C GLU A 543 -35.97 -1.34 -29.02
N VAL A 544 -37.28 -1.32 -29.29
CA VAL A 544 -38.22 -0.35 -28.70
C VAL A 544 -38.21 -0.48 -27.18
N PRO A 545 -38.06 0.63 -26.45
CA PRO A 545 -38.14 0.59 -24.99
C PRO A 545 -39.58 0.31 -24.54
N PRO A 546 -39.78 -0.37 -23.41
CA PRO A 546 -41.10 -0.58 -22.80
C PRO A 546 -41.88 0.73 -22.65
N GLU A 547 -43.22 0.68 -22.68
CA GLU A 547 -44.07 1.88 -22.54
C GLU A 547 -43.94 2.54 -21.16
N ASP A 548 -43.59 1.76 -20.14
CA ASP A 548 -43.45 2.17 -18.75
C ASP A 548 -41.99 2.50 -18.35
N VAL A 549 -41.12 2.76 -19.31
CA VAL A 549 -39.69 3.04 -19.05
C VAL A 549 -39.46 4.23 -18.09
N THR A 550 -40.36 5.24 -18.11
CA THR A 550 -40.35 6.38 -17.19
C THR A 550 -41.07 6.12 -15.86
N SER A 551 -41.69 4.95 -15.68
CA SER A 551 -42.49 4.64 -14.50
C SER A 551 -41.61 4.62 -13.24
N GLY A 552 -41.95 5.46 -12.27
CA GLY A 552 -41.18 5.60 -11.02
C GLY A 552 -39.93 6.47 -11.14
N MET A 553 -39.61 7.02 -12.33
CA MET A 553 -38.53 7.99 -12.46
C MET A 553 -38.93 9.37 -11.92
N VAL A 554 -37.92 10.10 -11.46
CA VAL A 554 -38.06 11.47 -10.95
C VAL A 554 -37.79 12.47 -12.07
N GLN A 555 -38.74 13.36 -12.34
CA GLN A 555 -38.53 14.46 -13.27
C GLN A 555 -37.60 15.52 -12.66
N ILE A 556 -36.57 15.89 -13.41
CA ILE A 556 -35.66 16.99 -13.11
C ILE A 556 -35.94 18.13 -14.09
N ASP A 557 -36.46 19.24 -13.57
CA ASP A 557 -36.66 20.46 -14.35
C ASP A 557 -35.30 21.04 -14.73
N GLY A 558 -35.06 21.16 -16.04
CA GLY A 558 -33.81 21.69 -16.57
C GLY A 558 -33.62 23.19 -16.32
N ALA A 559 -32.51 23.72 -16.80
CA ALA A 559 -32.18 25.14 -16.72
C ALA A 559 -31.64 25.68 -18.05
N ALA A 560 -32.17 26.80 -18.52
CA ALA A 560 -31.71 27.39 -19.79
C ALA A 560 -30.29 27.99 -19.73
N ASN A 561 -29.78 28.29 -18.53
CA ASN A 561 -28.59 29.10 -18.32
C ASN A 561 -27.81 28.63 -17.07
N PHE A 562 -27.41 27.36 -17.02
CA PHE A 562 -26.63 26.80 -15.92
C PHE A 562 -25.16 27.26 -16.02
N PRO A 563 -24.62 28.01 -15.03
CA PRO A 563 -23.20 28.38 -15.00
C PRO A 563 -22.37 27.25 -14.36
N LEU A 564 -21.25 26.90 -14.99
CA LEU A 564 -20.25 26.02 -14.36
C LEU A 564 -19.39 26.82 -13.37
N ALA A 565 -19.00 26.18 -12.27
CA ALA A 565 -18.15 26.82 -11.28
C ALA A 565 -16.71 27.03 -11.82
N PRO A 566 -15.96 28.05 -11.35
CA PRO A 566 -14.64 28.43 -11.89
C PRO A 566 -13.58 27.33 -11.88
N GLN A 567 -13.72 26.32 -11.02
CA GLN A 567 -12.75 25.25 -10.78
C GLN A 567 -12.74 24.14 -11.85
N PHE A 568 -13.62 24.19 -12.86
CA PHE A 568 -13.70 23.15 -13.88
C PHE A 568 -12.86 23.51 -15.12
N PRO A 569 -12.26 22.53 -15.81
CA PRO A 569 -11.44 22.73 -17.01
C PRO A 569 -12.25 23.14 -18.26
N ILE A 570 -13.54 23.40 -18.10
CA ILE A 570 -14.46 23.88 -19.14
C ILE A 570 -14.67 25.38 -18.90
N ASP A 571 -14.76 26.19 -19.97
CA ASP A 571 -14.97 27.63 -19.90
C ASP A 571 -16.05 28.03 -18.87
N PRO A 572 -15.67 28.53 -17.67
CA PRO A 572 -16.61 28.83 -16.60
C PRO A 572 -17.52 30.02 -16.94
N ALA A 573 -17.15 30.82 -17.95
CA ALA A 573 -17.97 31.92 -18.42
C ALA A 573 -19.12 31.46 -19.33
N LYS A 574 -19.07 30.20 -19.82
CA LYS A 574 -20.08 29.65 -20.72
C LYS A 574 -21.28 29.15 -19.92
N LYS A 575 -22.48 29.61 -20.32
CA LYS A 575 -23.75 29.12 -19.77
C LYS A 575 -24.23 27.94 -20.60
N TYR A 576 -24.68 26.89 -19.92
CA TYR A 576 -25.16 25.67 -20.55
C TYR A 576 -26.67 25.56 -20.42
N ARG A 577 -27.34 25.17 -21.52
CA ARG A 577 -28.74 24.75 -21.46
C ARG A 577 -28.78 23.30 -21.00
N ILE A 578 -29.38 23.06 -19.84
CA ILE A 578 -29.75 21.74 -19.34
C ILE A 578 -31.25 21.56 -19.65
N PRO A 579 -31.63 20.56 -20.44
CA PRO A 579 -33.02 20.25 -20.74
C PRO A 579 -33.69 19.58 -19.52
N THR A 580 -35.02 19.48 -19.54
CA THR A 580 -35.75 18.64 -18.58
C THR A 580 -35.50 17.18 -18.91
N PHE A 581 -35.27 16.35 -17.89
CA PHE A 581 -35.05 14.91 -18.05
C PHE A 581 -35.60 14.14 -16.85
N TYR A 582 -35.81 12.84 -17.02
CA TYR A 582 -36.15 11.92 -15.94
C TYR A 582 -34.91 11.19 -15.46
N ILE A 583 -34.80 10.97 -14.15
CA ILE A 583 -33.75 10.15 -13.53
C ILE A 583 -34.39 9.00 -12.76
N ASP A 584 -33.88 7.78 -12.95
CA ASP A 584 -34.26 6.65 -12.12
C ASP A 584 -33.67 6.81 -10.70
N PRO A 585 -34.50 6.86 -9.64
CA PRO A 585 -34.01 6.96 -8.27
C PRO A 585 -33.42 5.64 -7.76
N ARG A 586 -33.54 4.53 -8.52
CA ARG A 586 -33.05 3.22 -8.12
C ARG A 586 -31.55 3.08 -8.37
N GLU A 587 -30.84 2.66 -7.33
CA GLU A 587 -29.48 2.17 -7.48
C GLU A 587 -29.44 0.71 -7.98
N TYR A 588 -28.57 0.45 -8.96
CA TYR A 588 -28.41 -0.87 -9.59
C TYR A 588 -27.27 -1.63 -8.90
N THR A 589 -27.58 -2.81 -8.38
CA THR A 589 -26.60 -3.66 -7.68
C THR A 589 -25.79 -4.54 -8.64
N GLN A 590 -24.69 -5.13 -8.16
CA GLN A 590 -23.94 -6.14 -8.93
C GLN A 590 -24.79 -7.39 -9.18
N GLY A 591 -25.67 -7.73 -8.22
CA GLY A 591 -26.66 -8.78 -8.38
C GLY A 591 -27.66 -8.48 -9.49
N ASP A 592 -28.09 -7.23 -9.64
CA ASP A 592 -28.92 -6.81 -10.78
C ASP A 592 -28.16 -7.04 -12.09
N PHE A 593 -26.89 -6.66 -12.14
CA PHE A 593 -26.03 -6.87 -13.31
C PHE A 593 -25.86 -8.35 -13.71
N PHE A 594 -25.81 -9.27 -12.74
CA PHE A 594 -25.62 -10.70 -12.99
C PHE A 594 -26.91 -11.53 -13.12
N ASN A 595 -28.03 -11.08 -12.55
CA ASN A 595 -29.30 -11.81 -12.57
C ASN A 595 -30.11 -11.64 -13.87
N PHE A 596 -29.75 -10.71 -14.75
CA PHE A 596 -30.38 -10.64 -16.07
C PHE A 596 -29.91 -11.79 -16.98
N ASN A 597 -30.69 -12.87 -16.94
CA ASN A 597 -30.55 -14.08 -17.74
C ASN A 597 -30.73 -13.83 -19.26
N ARG A 598 -29.76 -13.17 -19.92
CA ARG A 598 -29.56 -13.34 -21.36
C ARG A 598 -28.46 -14.39 -21.60
N PRO A 599 -28.77 -15.53 -22.24
CA PRO A 599 -27.75 -16.50 -22.65
C PRO A 599 -26.67 -15.81 -23.49
N GLY A 600 -25.41 -15.88 -23.05
CA GLY A 600 -24.27 -15.30 -23.78
C GLY A 600 -23.76 -13.96 -23.26
N SER A 601 -24.31 -13.39 -22.17
CA SER A 601 -23.75 -12.16 -21.59
C SER A 601 -22.30 -12.38 -21.09
N PRO A 602 -21.36 -11.45 -21.36
CA PRO A 602 -19.98 -11.54 -20.86
C PRO A 602 -19.90 -11.52 -19.35
N ALA A 603 -20.88 -10.87 -18.70
CA ALA A 603 -21.01 -10.77 -17.26
C ALA A 603 -21.02 -12.15 -16.58
N ARG A 604 -21.57 -13.19 -17.22
CA ARG A 604 -21.60 -14.54 -16.66
C ARG A 604 -20.26 -15.27 -16.59
N LYS A 605 -19.26 -14.91 -17.41
CA LYS A 605 -18.06 -15.77 -17.57
C LYS A 605 -17.01 -15.60 -16.46
N ASN A 606 -17.01 -14.49 -15.74
CA ASN A 606 -15.96 -14.14 -14.77
C ASN A 606 -16.48 -13.75 -13.36
N ALA A 607 -17.76 -14.01 -13.05
CA ALA A 607 -18.36 -13.59 -11.79
C ALA A 607 -18.31 -14.69 -10.73
N ILE A 608 -17.65 -14.43 -9.60
CA ILE A 608 -17.83 -15.19 -8.35
C ILE A 608 -19.08 -14.60 -7.68
N ILE A 609 -20.13 -15.41 -7.51
CA ILE A 609 -21.40 -14.98 -6.90
C ILE A 609 -21.31 -15.21 -5.39
N GLU A 610 -20.96 -14.17 -4.63
CA GLU A 610 -21.08 -14.15 -3.16
C GLU A 610 -22.17 -13.14 -2.78
N GLY A 611 -23.39 -13.62 -2.51
CA GLY A 611 -24.50 -12.83 -1.95
C GLY A 611 -25.13 -11.75 -2.85
N ARG A 612 -26.36 -11.32 -2.52
CA ARG A 612 -27.08 -10.24 -3.25
C ARG A 612 -26.73 -8.83 -2.77
N ASP A 613 -26.19 -8.70 -1.54
CA ASP A 613 -26.08 -7.43 -0.81
C ASP A 613 -24.63 -7.11 -0.41
N TYR A 614 -23.64 -7.43 -1.26
CA TYR A 614 -22.23 -7.14 -0.97
C TYR A 614 -21.84 -5.69 -1.33
N PRO A 615 -21.16 -4.95 -0.44
CA PRO A 615 -20.62 -3.62 -0.75
C PRO A 615 -19.43 -3.72 -1.72
N TYR A 616 -19.49 -2.88 -2.76
CA TYR A 616 -18.71 -2.90 -3.99
C TYR A 616 -17.19 -2.65 -3.80
N TYR A 617 -16.35 -3.53 -4.38
CA TYR A 617 -14.95 -3.25 -4.71
C TYR A 617 -14.58 -3.61 -6.15
N GLN A 618 -15.54 -3.58 -7.09
CA GLN A 618 -15.23 -3.70 -8.51
C GLN A 618 -15.84 -2.54 -9.30
N GLN A 619 -14.95 -1.66 -9.78
CA GLN A 619 -15.28 -0.57 -10.70
C GLN A 619 -16.07 -1.12 -11.90
N ALA A 620 -17.29 -0.63 -12.12
CA ALA A 620 -18.03 -0.92 -13.35
C ALA A 620 -17.33 -0.23 -14.54
N ARG A 621 -17.07 -0.97 -15.61
CA ARG A 621 -16.50 -0.45 -16.86
C ARG A 621 -17.59 0.27 -17.66
N PHE A 622 -17.21 1.26 -18.46
CA PHE A 622 -18.13 1.98 -19.35
C PHE A 622 -19.04 1.06 -20.18
N ASP A 623 -18.43 0.02 -20.75
CA ASP A 623 -19.12 -0.96 -21.58
C ASP A 623 -20.23 -1.71 -20.83
N GLN A 624 -20.04 -1.90 -19.52
CA GLN A 624 -21.02 -2.54 -18.65
C GLN A 624 -22.18 -1.59 -18.37
N ALA A 625 -21.90 -0.30 -18.17
CA ALA A 625 -22.92 0.71 -17.94
C ALA A 625 -23.78 0.99 -19.19
N ILE A 626 -23.16 1.09 -20.38
CA ILE A 626 -23.89 1.19 -21.65
C ILE A 626 -24.81 -0.01 -21.83
N PHE A 627 -24.26 -1.21 -21.62
CA PHE A 627 -25.01 -2.44 -21.80
C PHE A 627 -26.22 -2.52 -20.86
N LEU A 628 -26.05 -2.11 -19.59
CA LEU A 628 -27.15 -2.04 -18.63
C LEU A 628 -28.21 -1.02 -19.05
N ALA A 629 -27.81 0.19 -19.44
CA ALA A 629 -28.72 1.24 -19.88
C ALA A 629 -29.55 0.79 -21.10
N GLU A 630 -28.89 0.25 -22.13
CA GLU A 630 -29.55 -0.29 -23.33
C GLU A 630 -30.50 -1.45 -23.00
N MET A 631 -30.15 -2.31 -22.03
CA MET A 631 -31.02 -3.40 -21.58
C MET A 631 -32.28 -2.93 -20.85
N GLU A 632 -32.18 -1.85 -20.08
CA GLU A 632 -33.29 -1.26 -19.35
C GLU A 632 -34.16 -0.33 -20.23
N GLY A 633 -33.77 -0.13 -21.50
CA GLY A 633 -34.46 0.77 -22.42
C GLY A 633 -34.16 2.25 -22.17
N LYS A 634 -33.07 2.57 -21.48
CA LYS A 634 -32.76 3.91 -20.96
C LYS A 634 -31.39 4.37 -21.44
N ARG A 635 -31.01 5.63 -21.15
CA ARG A 635 -29.67 6.17 -21.46
C ARG A 635 -28.87 6.47 -20.21
N LEU A 636 -27.56 6.64 -20.37
CA LEU A 636 -26.72 7.23 -19.33
C LEU A 636 -26.97 8.74 -19.24
N LEU A 637 -26.83 9.30 -18.04
CA LEU A 637 -26.81 10.76 -17.87
C LEU A 637 -25.61 11.35 -18.61
N THR A 638 -25.80 12.52 -19.20
CA THR A 638 -24.65 13.31 -19.65
C THR A 638 -23.92 13.87 -18.44
N GLU A 639 -22.63 14.16 -18.61
CA GLU A 639 -21.79 14.79 -17.59
C GLU A 639 -22.42 16.06 -17.02
N MET A 640 -23.03 16.87 -17.90
CA MET A 640 -23.68 18.14 -17.53
C MET A 640 -24.98 17.96 -16.74
N GLU A 641 -25.79 16.95 -17.07
CA GLU A 641 -27.00 16.61 -16.32
C GLU A 641 -26.66 16.10 -14.94
N PHE A 642 -25.64 15.23 -14.83
CA PHE A 642 -25.13 14.78 -13.55
C PHE A 642 -24.68 15.95 -12.67
N TYR A 643 -23.83 16.85 -13.21
CA TYR A 643 -23.41 18.04 -12.47
C TYR A 643 -24.59 18.92 -12.06
N PHE A 644 -25.58 19.08 -12.93
CA PHE A 644 -26.77 19.86 -12.64
C PHE A 644 -27.55 19.28 -11.46
N VAL A 645 -27.74 17.95 -11.38
CA VAL A 645 -28.40 17.29 -10.25
C VAL A 645 -27.55 17.38 -8.98
N ALA A 646 -26.24 17.10 -9.09
CA ALA A 646 -25.30 17.14 -7.97
C ALA A 646 -25.22 18.53 -7.32
N THR A 647 -25.36 19.58 -8.12
CA THR A 647 -25.41 20.98 -7.67
C THR A 647 -26.84 21.43 -7.34
N ASN A 648 -27.66 20.54 -6.78
CA ASN A 648 -29.04 20.86 -6.36
C ASN A 648 -29.86 21.59 -7.44
N ARG A 649 -29.88 21.02 -8.66
CA ARG A 649 -30.55 21.58 -9.86
C ARG A 649 -29.95 22.93 -10.28
N GLY A 650 -28.62 23.00 -10.29
CA GLY A 650 -27.84 24.12 -10.79
C GLY A 650 -27.67 25.31 -9.85
N LYS A 651 -27.87 25.12 -8.54
CA LYS A 651 -27.47 26.06 -7.50
C LYS A 651 -26.00 25.81 -7.13
N THR A 652 -25.22 26.85 -6.90
CA THR A 652 -23.85 26.69 -6.36
C THR A 652 -23.80 26.06 -4.96
N LYS A 653 -24.97 25.88 -4.33
CA LYS A 653 -25.19 25.24 -3.04
C LYS A 653 -25.64 23.81 -3.23
N TYR A 654 -24.94 22.88 -2.62
CA TYR A 654 -25.46 21.53 -2.38
C TYR A 654 -26.73 21.61 -1.50
N PRO A 655 -27.54 20.54 -1.43
CA PRO A 655 -28.69 20.49 -0.53
C PRO A 655 -28.34 20.82 0.94
N TRP A 656 -27.06 20.68 1.32
CA TRP A 656 -26.50 21.00 2.63
C TRP A 656 -25.76 22.37 2.74
N GLY A 657 -25.64 23.19 1.68
CA GLY A 657 -25.08 24.57 1.76
C GLY A 657 -23.97 24.94 0.75
N ASP A 658 -23.42 26.18 0.87
CA ASP A 658 -22.23 26.70 0.14
C ASP A 658 -20.92 26.21 0.80
N GLU A 659 -21.01 25.61 1.98
CA GLU A 659 -19.88 24.99 2.66
C GLU A 659 -19.63 23.63 2.00
N PHE A 660 -18.64 23.59 1.11
CA PHE A 660 -17.86 22.36 0.99
C PHE A 660 -17.35 22.06 2.41
N PRO A 661 -17.64 20.88 3.00
CA PRO A 661 -17.03 20.52 4.27
C PRO A 661 -15.53 20.73 4.14
N GLU A 662 -14.83 21.31 5.13
CA GLU A 662 -13.36 21.49 5.06
C GLU A 662 -12.63 20.17 4.72
N ALA A 663 -13.28 19.04 5.00
CA ALA A 663 -12.91 17.69 4.60
C ALA A 663 -12.84 17.43 3.08
N ALA A 664 -13.33 18.30 2.20
CA ALA A 664 -13.39 18.08 0.75
C ALA A 664 -12.50 19.04 -0.07
N GLN A 665 -11.64 19.84 0.58
CA GLN A 665 -10.58 20.61 -0.09
C GLN A 665 -9.32 19.80 -0.44
N GLY A 666 -9.33 18.48 -0.28
CA GLY A 666 -8.17 17.63 -0.58
C GLY A 666 -8.47 16.19 -1.01
N VAL A 667 -9.72 15.83 -1.30
CA VAL A 667 -10.12 14.42 -1.47
C VAL A 667 -10.13 14.03 -2.95
N GLY A 668 -9.12 13.22 -3.32
CA GLY A 668 -9.22 12.25 -4.42
C GLY A 668 -10.05 11.02 -4.00
N PRO A 669 -10.38 10.12 -4.92
CA PRO A 669 -11.63 9.35 -4.94
C PRO A 669 -11.63 8.07 -4.08
N ASP A 670 -12.27 8.08 -2.91
CA ASP A 670 -12.72 6.91 -2.11
C ASP A 670 -14.09 7.13 -1.39
N LEU A 671 -15.26 6.95 -2.07
CA LEU A 671 -16.61 7.27 -1.51
C LEU A 671 -16.83 6.39 -0.28
N GLN A 672 -17.68 6.88 0.62
CA GLN A 672 -18.34 6.06 1.65
C GLN A 672 -19.86 6.26 1.59
N GLU A 673 -20.58 5.25 2.09
CA GLU A 673 -22.05 5.07 2.24
C GLU A 673 -23.02 6.02 1.49
N VAL A 674 -23.95 5.40 0.76
CA VAL A 674 -24.95 6.04 -0.13
C VAL A 674 -25.50 7.34 0.46
N GLY A 675 -25.04 8.46 -0.12
CA GLY A 675 -25.24 9.81 0.43
C GLY A 675 -23.98 10.56 0.83
N HIS A 676 -22.79 9.96 0.78
CA HIS A 676 -21.48 10.63 0.87
C HIS A 676 -20.57 10.25 -0.33
N PRO A 677 -19.70 11.13 -0.89
CA PRO A 677 -19.37 11.13 -2.33
C PRO A 677 -17.86 11.11 -2.72
N ASP A 678 -17.16 9.97 -2.81
CA ASP A 678 -15.89 9.78 -3.55
C ASP A 678 -15.61 8.52 -4.50
N PHE A 679 -16.54 7.61 -4.86
CA PHE A 679 -16.59 6.42 -5.77
C PHE A 679 -17.11 6.73 -7.19
N ASP A 680 -17.51 7.95 -7.51
CA ASP A 680 -18.19 8.26 -8.79
C ASP A 680 -17.26 8.35 -10.01
N ARG A 681 -16.19 7.53 -10.05
CA ARG A 681 -15.26 7.49 -11.18
C ARG A 681 -15.19 6.09 -11.76
N THR A 682 -15.78 5.94 -12.95
CA THR A 682 -15.46 4.82 -13.84
C THR A 682 -14.03 4.98 -14.36
N GLN A 683 -13.23 3.91 -14.32
CA GLN A 683 -11.99 3.85 -15.12
C GLN A 683 -12.37 3.64 -16.58
N THR A 684 -12.37 4.72 -17.37
CA THR A 684 -12.67 4.65 -18.80
C THR A 684 -11.62 5.40 -19.59
N ASN A 685 -11.41 4.95 -20.84
CA ASN A 685 -10.62 5.67 -21.82
C ASN A 685 -11.44 5.71 -23.13
N PRO A 686 -11.94 6.89 -23.57
CA PRO A 686 -11.78 8.20 -22.92
C PRO A 686 -12.52 8.27 -21.57
N PRO A 687 -12.10 9.17 -20.65
CA PRO A 687 -12.70 9.32 -19.32
C PRO A 687 -14.15 9.78 -19.38
N VAL A 688 -15.02 9.07 -18.65
CA VAL A 688 -16.40 9.39 -18.36
C VAL A 688 -16.46 9.52 -16.84
N PHE A 689 -16.98 10.64 -16.35
CA PHE A 689 -17.06 10.96 -14.93
C PHE A 689 -18.51 10.75 -14.45
N GLY A 690 -18.72 10.07 -13.31
CA GLY A 690 -20.00 10.06 -12.59
C GLY A 690 -20.97 8.91 -12.87
N LEU A 691 -20.60 7.65 -12.56
CA LEU A 691 -21.61 6.59 -12.35
C LEU A 691 -22.13 6.64 -10.91
N CYS A 692 -23.07 7.54 -10.64
CA CYS A 692 -24.18 7.16 -9.76
C CYS A 692 -25.07 6.24 -10.59
N SER A 693 -25.46 5.10 -10.02
CA SER A 693 -26.48 4.23 -10.61
C SER A 693 -27.78 5.01 -10.79
N GLY A 694 -27.99 5.49 -12.01
CA GLY A 694 -29.14 6.25 -12.44
C GLY A 694 -29.13 6.26 -13.96
N VAL A 695 -30.16 5.70 -14.54
CA VAL A 695 -30.43 5.72 -15.97
C VAL A 695 -31.44 6.84 -16.20
N ALA A 696 -31.25 7.62 -17.26
CA ALA A 696 -32.07 8.78 -17.58
C ALA A 696 -32.90 8.56 -18.84
N GLU A 697 -33.90 9.42 -19.01
CA GLU A 697 -34.70 9.54 -20.23
C GLU A 697 -34.96 11.03 -20.52
N TRP A 698 -34.96 11.42 -21.79
CA TRP A 698 -35.38 12.75 -22.23
C TRP A 698 -36.89 12.94 -22.21
N VAL A 699 -37.31 14.19 -22.04
CA VAL A 699 -38.65 14.66 -22.43
C VAL A 699 -38.48 15.65 -23.58
N ASP A 700 -39.36 15.58 -24.57
CA ASP A 700 -39.40 16.51 -25.70
C ASP A 700 -39.31 17.99 -25.24
N GLY A 701 -38.43 18.75 -25.90
CA GLY A 701 -38.18 20.18 -25.63
C GLY A 701 -37.40 20.91 -26.72
#